data_AF-A0A834D630-F1
#
_entry.id   AF-A0A834D630-F1
#
_cell.length_a   1.000
_cell.length_b   1.000
_cell.length_c   1.000
_cell.angle_alpha   90.00
_cell.angle_beta   90.00
_cell.angle_gamma   90.00
#
_symmetry.space_group_name_H-M   'P 1'
#
loop_
_entity.id
_entity.type
_entity.pdbx_description
1 polymer ?
#
loop_
_entity_poly.entity_id
_entity_poly.type
_entity_poly.pdbx_seq_one_letter_code
_entity_poly.pdbx_strand_id
1 'polypeptide(L)'
;MLGDPCLKDLKKGDIIQLQRRGFFICDLPYEPMSPHSCRDAPCVLIYIPDGHTKDMPTSGSKEKTRVETVKSETKTPAKDRAAAPATSACAAAAAEDSAALHSRVAAQGDVVRELKARKAAKEDVDAAVKQLLALKAEYKEKTGQEYKPGSPPAVTGQSVSCRPPASTADGASLYDEVAAQGEVVRRLKAEKAPKAKVNEAVECLLALKAQYKEKTGKEYVPGQPPSPASSGSGPAGSSESCGAETAEAKALFDKVASQGEVVRKLKAEKASKEQVDAAVQELLQLKAQYKTLTGVEYKPVSATGPEDKDKKKKEKENKSEKQNKPQKQSDGSKKDPSKSQGGGTPPGGAGEGQGPRKQTRLGLEAKKEENLADWYSQVITKSEMIEYYDVSGCYILRPWAYSIWESIKDFFDAEIKKLGVENCYFPMFVSQGALEKEKTHVADFAPEVAWVTRSGKTELAEPIAVRPTSETVMYPAYAKWVQSHRDLPIRLNQWCNVVRWEFKHPQPFLRTREFLWQEGHSAFATFEEAAEEVLQILDLYARVYEELLAIPVVKGRKTEKEKFAGGDYTTTVEAFISASGRAIQGGTSHHLGQNFSKMFEIIFEDPKTPGEKQFAYQNSWGLTTRTIGVMTMVHGDNMGLVLPPRVACVQVVVIPCGITNALSEEDRDALLAKCGDYRRRLLGANIRVRADLRDNYSPGWKFNHWELKGVPVRLEVGPRDMKSCQFVAVRRDTGEKLMVAEDEAEAKLQALLEDIHANLFRKASEDLRTHMVVADSMEDFQKMLDSGKIVQIPFCGEIECEDWIKKTTARDQDLEPGAPSMGAKSLCIPFQPLCQLQPGARCICGKNPAKFYTLFGRSY
;
A
#
# COMPACT_ATOMS: atom_id res chain seq x y z
N MET A 1 -9.37 27.20 -21.04
CA MET A 1 -9.06 26.11 -21.98
C MET A 1 -10.27 25.20 -22.02
N LEU A 2 -10.77 24.86 -23.20
CA LEU A 2 -11.88 23.91 -23.36
C LEU A 2 -11.27 22.50 -23.27
N GLY A 3 -11.62 21.76 -22.21
CA GLY A 3 -11.04 20.46 -21.90
C GLY A 3 -11.90 19.28 -22.36
N ASP A 4 -11.63 18.13 -21.75
CA ASP A 4 -12.17 16.80 -22.06
C ASP A 4 -13.67 16.69 -22.40
N PRO A 5 -14.61 17.48 -21.82
CA PRO A 5 -16.01 17.43 -22.24
C PRO A 5 -16.24 17.61 -23.75
N CYS A 6 -15.45 18.44 -24.44
CA CYS A 6 -15.60 18.69 -25.87
C CYS A 6 -15.16 17.50 -26.76
N LEU A 7 -14.46 16.50 -26.20
CA LEU A 7 -14.10 15.28 -26.96
C LEU A 7 -15.32 14.38 -27.23
N LYS A 8 -16.41 14.56 -26.47
CA LYS A 8 -17.67 13.81 -26.67
C LYS A 8 -18.46 14.26 -27.90
N ASP A 9 -18.25 15.49 -28.35
CA ASP A 9 -19.00 16.11 -29.46
C ASP A 9 -18.31 15.93 -30.82
N LEU A 10 -17.13 15.26 -30.86
CA LEU A 10 -16.35 15.02 -32.07
C LEU A 10 -17.03 14.01 -32.99
N LYS A 11 -16.96 14.29 -34.29
CA LYS A 11 -17.45 13.43 -35.37
C LYS A 11 -16.29 12.74 -36.07
N LYS A 12 -16.56 11.60 -36.72
CA LYS A 12 -15.57 10.95 -37.59
C LYS A 12 -15.13 11.92 -38.69
N GLY A 13 -13.82 12.12 -38.80
CA GLY A 13 -13.20 13.06 -39.73
C GLY A 13 -12.80 14.41 -39.13
N ASP A 14 -13.24 14.75 -37.91
CA ASP A 14 -12.88 16.02 -37.28
C ASP A 14 -11.38 16.05 -36.92
N ILE A 15 -10.69 17.13 -37.31
CA ILE A 15 -9.28 17.36 -36.97
C ILE A 15 -9.20 18.28 -35.75
N ILE A 16 -8.55 17.80 -34.69
CA ILE A 16 -8.32 18.53 -33.44
C ILE A 16 -6.83 18.73 -33.18
N GLN A 17 -6.49 19.80 -32.45
CA GLN A 17 -5.15 20.02 -31.92
C GLN A 17 -5.13 19.75 -30.42
N LEU A 18 -4.40 18.72 -29.99
CA LEU A 18 -4.12 18.50 -28.58
C LEU A 18 -2.86 19.27 -28.20
N GLN A 19 -2.99 20.22 -27.26
CA GLN A 19 -1.86 21.07 -26.85
C GLN A 19 -0.68 20.21 -26.40
N ARG A 20 0.51 20.50 -26.94
CA ARG A 20 1.78 19.75 -26.73
C ARG A 20 1.78 18.29 -27.24
N ARG A 21 0.77 17.84 -27.98
CA ARG A 21 0.72 16.49 -28.59
C ARG A 21 0.50 16.49 -30.11
N GLY A 22 0.17 17.63 -30.71
CA GLY A 22 0.04 17.79 -32.17
C GLY A 22 -1.40 17.66 -32.66
N PHE A 23 -1.57 17.38 -33.95
CA PHE A 23 -2.86 17.25 -34.62
C PHE A 23 -3.32 15.80 -34.67
N PHE A 24 -4.62 15.58 -34.53
CA PHE A 24 -5.25 14.26 -34.57
C PHE A 24 -6.54 14.33 -35.38
N ILE A 25 -6.86 13.28 -36.13
CA ILE A 25 -8.16 13.08 -36.78
C ILE A 25 -8.98 12.06 -35.98
N CYS A 26 -10.26 12.35 -35.76
CA CYS A 26 -11.19 11.42 -35.12
C CYS A 26 -11.58 10.30 -36.11
N ASP A 27 -11.26 9.04 -35.79
CA ASP A 27 -11.66 7.88 -36.57
C ASP A 27 -12.93 7.22 -36.04
N LEU A 28 -13.09 7.17 -34.71
CA LEU A 28 -14.33 6.74 -34.07
C LEU A 28 -14.77 7.81 -33.06
N PRO A 29 -15.99 8.37 -33.18
CA PRO A 29 -16.52 9.30 -32.18
C PRO A 29 -16.80 8.57 -30.86
N TYR A 30 -17.01 9.33 -29.78
CA TYR A 30 -17.48 8.75 -28.52
C TYR A 30 -18.95 8.29 -28.69
N GLU A 31 -19.26 7.05 -28.29
CA GLU A 31 -20.64 6.57 -28.21
C GLU A 31 -21.04 6.32 -26.75
N PRO A 32 -22.18 6.86 -26.28
CA PRO A 32 -22.68 6.59 -24.94
C PRO A 32 -23.19 5.14 -24.81
N MET A 33 -23.15 4.62 -23.58
CA MET A 33 -23.54 3.26 -23.17
C MET A 33 -24.64 2.62 -24.04
N SER A 34 -24.25 1.68 -24.90
CA SER A 34 -25.21 0.92 -25.71
C SER A 34 -25.97 -0.11 -24.86
N PRO A 35 -27.29 -0.26 -25.04
CA PRO A 35 -28.09 -1.30 -24.37
C PRO A 35 -27.64 -2.75 -24.66
N HIS A 36 -26.81 -2.95 -25.68
CA HIS A 36 -26.31 -4.26 -26.09
C HIS A 36 -24.92 -4.59 -25.53
N SER A 37 -24.05 -3.59 -25.30
CA SER A 37 -22.69 -3.78 -24.78
C SER A 37 -22.57 -3.51 -23.28
N CYS A 38 -23.51 -2.73 -22.72
CA CYS A 38 -23.45 -2.18 -21.37
C CYS A 38 -22.12 -1.45 -21.05
N ARG A 39 -21.49 -0.85 -22.06
CA ARG A 39 -20.23 -0.09 -21.96
C ARG A 39 -20.26 1.12 -22.90
N ASP A 40 -19.67 2.22 -22.46
CA ASP A 40 -19.34 3.37 -23.32
C ASP A 40 -18.25 2.98 -24.34
N ALA A 41 -18.33 3.51 -25.57
CA ALA A 41 -17.24 3.40 -26.54
C ALA A 41 -16.36 4.66 -26.50
N PRO A 42 -15.06 4.56 -26.17
CA PRO A 42 -14.17 5.73 -26.15
C PRO A 42 -13.89 6.23 -27.57
N CYS A 43 -13.71 7.55 -27.71
CA CYS A 43 -13.29 8.12 -28.99
C CYS A 43 -11.89 7.64 -29.40
N VAL A 44 -11.71 7.30 -30.67
CA VAL A 44 -10.41 6.89 -31.24
C VAL A 44 -9.87 8.00 -32.13
N LEU A 45 -8.65 8.43 -31.82
CA LEU A 45 -7.94 9.51 -32.49
C LEU A 45 -6.68 8.96 -33.19
N ILE A 46 -6.54 9.25 -34.48
CA ILE A 46 -5.35 8.92 -35.27
C ILE A 46 -4.46 10.17 -35.32
N TYR A 47 -3.18 10.03 -34.96
CA TYR A 47 -2.22 11.12 -35.04
C TYR A 47 -1.95 11.52 -36.50
N ILE A 48 -2.02 12.81 -36.81
CA ILE A 48 -1.62 13.36 -38.09
C ILE A 48 -0.18 13.87 -37.92
N PRO A 49 0.83 13.23 -38.55
CA PRO A 49 2.17 13.78 -38.57
C PRO A 49 2.17 15.07 -39.40
N ASP A 50 2.17 16.22 -38.72
CA ASP A 50 2.47 17.49 -39.36
C ASP A 50 3.96 17.50 -39.74
N GLY A 51 4.26 18.00 -40.94
CA GLY A 51 5.58 17.90 -41.56
C GLY A 51 6.69 18.72 -40.89
N HIS A 52 6.43 19.37 -39.75
CA HIS A 52 7.46 20.08 -38.99
C HIS A 52 8.20 19.14 -38.02
N THR A 53 9.34 18.63 -38.48
CA THR A 53 10.40 18.12 -37.59
C THR A 53 10.94 19.26 -36.72
N LYS A 54 10.42 19.37 -35.49
CA LYS A 54 11.09 20.05 -34.38
C LYS A 54 11.13 19.12 -33.17
N ASP A 55 12.35 18.88 -32.70
CA ASP A 55 12.62 17.98 -31.60
C ASP A 55 11.87 18.38 -30.32
N MET A 56 11.34 17.37 -29.64
CA MET A 56 10.79 17.52 -28.29
C MET A 56 11.95 17.81 -27.31
N PRO A 57 11.98 18.95 -26.61
CA PRO A 57 12.97 19.18 -25.58
C PRO A 57 12.64 18.33 -24.35
N THR A 58 13.48 17.33 -24.08
CA THR A 58 13.61 16.73 -22.76
C THR A 58 13.86 17.82 -21.71
N SER A 59 13.25 17.68 -20.53
CA SER A 59 13.42 18.62 -19.42
C SER A 59 14.80 18.47 -18.77
N GLY A 60 15.83 18.98 -19.44
CA GLY A 60 17.18 19.15 -18.92
C GLY A 60 17.53 20.63 -18.83
N SER A 61 17.93 21.10 -17.65
CA SER A 61 18.39 22.47 -17.46
C SER A 61 19.65 22.74 -18.29
N LYS A 62 19.69 23.85 -19.02
CA LYS A 62 20.93 24.46 -19.47
C LYS A 62 20.89 25.99 -19.35
N GLU A 63 21.90 26.50 -18.65
CA GLU A 63 22.29 27.89 -18.64
C GLU A 63 22.49 28.43 -20.06
N LYS A 64 22.13 29.70 -20.27
CA LYS A 64 22.49 30.42 -21.49
C LYS A 64 23.91 30.95 -21.38
N THR A 65 24.89 30.17 -21.84
CA THR A 65 26.18 30.73 -22.24
C THR A 65 26.01 31.39 -23.61
N ARG A 66 26.15 32.71 -23.67
CA ARG A 66 26.26 33.47 -24.92
C ARG A 66 27.68 34.01 -25.04
N VAL A 67 28.43 33.55 -26.03
CA VAL A 67 29.78 34.05 -26.34
C VAL A 67 29.70 34.97 -27.54
N GLU A 68 30.05 36.24 -27.33
CA GLU A 68 30.57 37.13 -28.37
C GLU A 68 31.87 37.74 -27.83
N THR A 69 32.98 37.44 -28.49
CA THR A 69 34.29 38.09 -28.33
C THR A 69 34.28 39.48 -29.00
N VAL A 70 35.10 40.50 -28.72
CA VAL A 70 36.48 40.61 -28.19
C VAL A 70 36.65 42.01 -27.55
N LYS A 71 37.38 42.16 -26.42
CA LYS A 71 38.54 43.08 -26.21
C LYS A 71 38.89 43.35 -24.74
N SER A 72 40.18 43.63 -24.53
CA SER A 72 40.90 43.94 -23.28
C SER A 72 40.41 45.25 -22.61
N GLU A 73 40.54 45.46 -21.30
CA GLU A 73 41.81 45.80 -20.64
C GLU A 73 41.83 45.63 -19.09
N THR A 74 43.05 45.56 -18.55
CA THR A 74 43.44 45.53 -17.14
C THR A 74 43.02 46.76 -16.31
N LYS A 75 42.61 46.53 -15.05
CA LYS A 75 43.31 47.04 -13.82
C LYS A 75 42.56 46.75 -12.52
N THR A 76 43.26 46.18 -11.54
CA THR A 76 43.04 46.43 -10.10
C THR A 76 43.79 47.71 -9.69
N PRO A 77 43.45 48.37 -8.57
CA PRO A 77 44.18 48.07 -7.33
C PRO A 77 43.33 48.08 -6.05
N ALA A 78 43.93 47.57 -4.97
CA ALA A 78 43.35 47.48 -3.62
C ALA A 78 43.69 48.68 -2.72
N LYS A 79 43.00 48.78 -1.55
CA LYS A 79 43.37 49.41 -0.25
C LYS A 79 42.08 49.75 0.54
N ASP A 80 42.00 49.80 1.87
CA ASP A 80 42.91 49.39 2.96
C ASP A 80 42.10 49.16 4.28
N ARG A 81 42.78 48.65 5.31
CA ARG A 81 42.46 48.55 6.76
C ARG A 81 41.85 49.83 7.43
N ALA A 82 41.27 49.85 8.64
CA ALA A 82 40.87 48.85 9.67
C ALA A 82 40.09 49.49 10.86
N ALA A 83 39.60 48.64 11.78
CA ALA A 83 39.42 48.83 13.24
C ALA A 83 38.30 49.75 13.80
N ALA A 84 37.78 49.34 14.97
CA ALA A 84 36.75 50.01 15.77
C ALA A 84 37.33 50.94 16.85
N PRO A 85 36.47 51.75 17.51
CA PRO A 85 36.30 51.55 18.96
C PRO A 85 34.84 51.61 19.44
N ALA A 86 34.59 51.21 20.69
CA ALA A 86 33.27 51.22 21.33
C ALA A 86 33.09 52.40 22.30
N THR A 87 31.86 52.89 22.48
CA THR A 87 31.24 53.23 23.78
C THR A 87 29.75 53.59 23.62
N SER A 88 28.99 53.53 24.73
CA SER A 88 27.54 53.49 24.75
C SER A 88 26.82 54.85 24.85
N ALA A 89 25.80 55.07 24.02
CA ALA A 89 24.65 55.95 24.31
C ALA A 89 23.45 55.60 23.40
N CYS A 90 22.24 56.04 23.78
CA CYS A 90 21.00 56.08 22.96
C CYS A 90 20.27 54.75 22.64
N ALA A 91 19.89 53.98 23.67
CA ALA A 91 18.87 52.91 23.52
C ALA A 91 17.41 53.44 23.44
N ALA A 92 17.15 54.72 23.69
CA ALA A 92 15.81 55.31 23.67
C ALA A 92 15.33 55.75 22.26
N ALA A 93 16.24 56.15 21.37
CA ALA A 93 15.89 56.70 20.06
C ALA A 93 15.49 55.63 19.01
N ALA A 94 15.98 54.40 19.15
CA ALA A 94 15.71 53.32 18.20
C ALA A 94 14.27 52.77 18.28
N ALA A 95 13.60 52.92 19.43
CA ALA A 95 12.24 52.42 19.64
C ALA A 95 11.18 53.26 18.89
N GLU A 96 11.37 54.58 18.79
CA GLU A 96 10.45 55.46 18.07
C GLU A 96 10.50 55.25 16.55
N ASP A 97 11.69 55.09 15.95
CA ASP A 97 11.83 54.88 14.49
C ASP A 97 11.16 53.56 14.05
N SER A 98 11.27 52.49 14.84
CA SER A 98 10.63 51.20 14.55
C SER A 98 9.09 51.26 14.55
N ALA A 99 8.49 52.00 15.49
CA ALA A 99 7.03 52.15 15.57
C ALA A 99 6.49 53.06 14.47
N ALA A 100 7.24 54.11 14.11
CA ALA A 100 6.94 54.97 12.97
C ALA A 100 7.01 54.19 11.65
N LEU A 101 8.04 53.36 11.44
CA LEU A 101 8.17 52.52 10.23
C LEU A 101 7.05 51.49 10.12
N HIS A 102 6.69 50.79 11.21
CA HIS A 102 5.55 49.87 11.23
C HIS A 102 4.25 50.57 10.79
N SER A 103 4.01 51.78 11.30
CA SER A 103 2.83 52.59 10.97
C SER A 103 2.80 53.03 9.51
N ARG A 104 3.96 53.36 8.92
CA ARG A 104 4.10 53.70 7.49
C ARG A 104 3.85 52.47 6.58
N VAL A 105 4.33 51.29 6.96
CA VAL A 105 4.04 50.03 6.25
C VAL A 105 2.54 49.70 6.30
N ALA A 106 1.89 49.93 7.45
CA ALA A 106 0.44 49.74 7.59
C ALA A 106 -0.35 50.67 6.65
N ALA A 107 -0.07 51.99 6.71
CA ALA A 107 -0.74 53.00 5.89
C ALA A 107 -0.58 52.74 4.38
N GLN A 108 0.64 52.41 3.91
CA GLN A 108 0.85 52.06 2.50
C GLN A 108 0.09 50.78 2.10
N GLY A 109 -0.08 49.84 3.03
CA GLY A 109 -0.90 48.64 2.83
C GLY A 109 -2.40 48.93 2.72
N ASP A 110 -2.88 50.02 3.31
CA ASP A 110 -4.25 50.50 3.16
C ASP A 110 -4.45 51.26 1.84
N VAL A 111 -3.49 52.09 1.42
CA VAL A 111 -3.49 52.72 0.08
C VAL A 111 -3.58 51.67 -1.04
N VAL A 112 -2.79 50.58 -0.96
CA VAL A 112 -2.87 49.47 -1.93
C VAL A 112 -4.24 48.78 -1.91
N ARG A 113 -4.90 48.67 -0.75
CA ARG A 113 -6.26 48.11 -0.64
C ARG A 113 -7.31 49.06 -1.22
N GLU A 114 -7.19 50.37 -0.98
CA GLU A 114 -8.12 51.37 -1.50
C GLU A 114 -8.02 51.51 -3.03
N LEU A 115 -6.80 51.55 -3.60
CA LEU A 115 -6.59 51.58 -5.05
C LEU A 115 -7.16 50.32 -5.73
N LYS A 116 -7.00 49.14 -5.12
CA LYS A 116 -7.61 47.88 -5.61
C LYS A 116 -9.13 47.88 -5.46
N ALA A 117 -9.67 48.39 -4.36
CA ALA A 117 -11.13 48.51 -4.15
C ALA A 117 -11.79 49.48 -5.14
N ARG A 118 -11.10 50.57 -5.49
CA ARG A 118 -11.55 51.58 -6.49
C ARG A 118 -11.29 51.18 -7.95
N LYS A 119 -10.66 50.03 -8.21
CA LYS A 119 -10.26 49.58 -9.56
C LYS A 119 -9.41 50.62 -10.29
N ALA A 120 -8.44 51.21 -9.60
CA ALA A 120 -7.47 52.14 -10.18
C ALA A 120 -6.66 51.49 -11.32
N ALA A 121 -5.97 52.29 -12.13
CA ALA A 121 -5.18 51.78 -13.24
C ALA A 121 -4.09 50.83 -12.70
N LYS A 122 -3.77 49.80 -13.50
CA LYS A 122 -2.83 48.74 -13.07
C LYS A 122 -1.46 49.30 -12.70
N GLU A 123 -1.01 50.33 -13.41
CA GLU A 123 0.27 51.01 -13.20
C GLU A 123 0.34 51.70 -11.82
N ASP A 124 -0.74 52.35 -11.36
CA ASP A 124 -0.82 52.96 -10.04
C ASP A 124 -0.79 51.92 -8.92
N VAL A 125 -1.50 50.80 -9.11
CA VAL A 125 -1.53 49.68 -8.17
C VAL A 125 -0.15 49.02 -8.06
N ASP A 126 0.52 48.78 -9.19
CA ASP A 126 1.85 48.16 -9.23
C ASP A 126 2.92 49.10 -8.64
N ALA A 127 2.81 50.41 -8.85
CA ALA A 127 3.67 51.43 -8.21
C ALA A 127 3.48 51.46 -6.68
N ALA A 128 2.23 51.47 -6.19
CA ALA A 128 1.94 51.46 -4.76
C ALA A 128 2.38 50.15 -4.07
N VAL A 129 2.26 49.01 -4.76
CA VAL A 129 2.78 47.70 -4.30
C VAL A 129 4.31 47.70 -4.24
N LYS A 130 5.00 48.30 -5.22
CA LYS A 130 6.47 48.42 -5.20
C LYS A 130 6.96 49.23 -4.00
N GLN A 131 6.29 50.34 -3.66
CA GLN A 131 6.57 51.12 -2.45
C GLN A 131 6.31 50.33 -1.16
N LEU A 132 5.21 49.56 -1.09
CA LEU A 132 4.91 48.72 0.06
C LEU A 132 5.98 47.64 0.30
N LEU A 133 6.52 47.05 -0.78
CA LEU A 133 7.60 46.06 -0.70
C LEU A 133 8.91 46.69 -0.23
N ALA A 134 9.24 47.90 -0.69
CA ALA A 134 10.41 48.64 -0.23
C ALA A 134 10.34 48.97 1.28
N LEU A 135 9.21 49.49 1.76
CA LEU A 135 9.01 49.79 3.18
C LEU A 135 9.05 48.53 4.07
N LYS A 136 8.58 47.37 3.56
CA LYS A 136 8.72 46.09 4.27
C LYS A 136 10.15 45.57 4.30
N ALA A 137 10.94 45.83 3.27
CA ALA A 137 12.37 45.50 3.26
C ALA A 137 13.12 46.36 4.29
N GLU A 138 12.89 47.68 4.30
CA GLU A 138 13.48 48.60 5.29
C GLU A 138 13.08 48.23 6.73
N TYR A 139 11.81 47.83 6.95
CA TYR A 139 11.36 47.32 8.25
C TYR A 139 12.11 46.05 8.67
N LYS A 140 12.28 45.08 7.75
CA LYS A 140 13.01 43.83 8.02
C LYS A 140 14.49 44.07 8.29
N GLU A 141 15.11 45.01 7.58
CA GLU A 141 16.51 45.40 7.76
C GLU A 141 16.75 46.10 9.11
N LYS A 142 15.89 47.05 9.49
CA LYS A 142 16.03 47.81 10.76
C LYS A 142 15.62 47.03 12.01
N THR A 143 14.66 46.11 11.92
CA THR A 143 14.10 45.40 13.09
C THR A 143 14.52 43.94 13.20
N GLY A 144 15.09 43.35 12.13
CA GLY A 144 15.35 41.92 12.03
C GLY A 144 14.10 41.04 11.94
N GLN A 145 12.89 41.61 11.94
CA GLN A 145 11.62 40.88 11.97
C GLN A 145 10.78 41.14 10.72
N GLU A 146 10.04 40.12 10.26
CA GLU A 146 9.10 40.31 9.15
C GLU A 146 7.80 40.96 9.62
N TYR A 147 7.34 41.98 8.88
CA TYR A 147 6.13 42.74 9.20
C TYR A 147 4.87 41.85 9.22
N LYS A 148 4.23 41.72 10.39
CA LYS A 148 2.95 41.04 10.59
C LYS A 148 1.82 42.04 10.81
N PRO A 149 0.77 42.09 9.94
CA PRO A 149 -0.33 43.03 10.11
C PRO A 149 -1.08 42.82 11.44
N GLY A 150 -1.17 43.87 12.27
CA GLY A 150 -1.95 43.87 13.50
C GLY A 150 -1.20 43.47 14.77
N SER A 151 0.14 43.40 14.76
CA SER A 151 0.95 43.09 15.93
C SER A 151 2.09 44.11 16.10
N PRO A 152 1.84 45.28 16.74
CA PRO A 152 2.90 46.24 17.02
C PRO A 152 3.93 45.66 18.03
N PRO A 153 5.21 46.08 17.97
CA PRO A 153 6.22 45.63 18.92
C PRO A 153 5.88 46.10 20.35
N ALA A 154 6.09 45.22 21.32
CA ALA A 154 5.68 45.44 22.71
C ALA A 154 6.57 46.46 23.44
N VAL A 155 5.94 47.46 24.07
CA VAL A 155 6.61 48.42 24.96
C VAL A 155 6.58 47.87 26.39
N THR A 156 7.74 47.62 26.98
CA THR A 156 7.86 47.06 28.34
C THR A 156 7.86 48.14 29.42
N GLY A 157 6.89 48.05 30.33
CA GLY A 157 7.07 48.44 31.73
C GLY A 157 6.21 49.60 32.25
N GLN A 158 5.26 49.28 33.13
CA GLN A 158 5.26 49.79 34.51
C GLN A 158 4.30 48.98 35.39
N SER A 159 4.73 48.72 36.62
CA SER A 159 3.96 48.03 37.66
C SER A 159 3.19 49.02 38.53
N VAL A 160 1.92 48.76 38.80
CA VAL A 160 1.20 49.36 39.95
C VAL A 160 0.41 48.27 40.67
N SER A 161 0.58 48.18 41.98
CA SER A 161 -0.08 47.21 42.85
C SER A 161 -1.47 47.69 43.29
N CYS A 162 -2.40 46.75 43.53
CA CYS A 162 -3.32 46.84 44.66
C CYS A 162 -3.87 45.45 45.06
N ARG A 163 -4.02 45.23 46.37
CA ARG A 163 -4.64 44.02 46.97
C ARG A 163 -6.18 44.16 46.99
N PRO A 164 -6.95 43.07 47.20
CA PRO A 164 -8.39 43.03 46.95
C PRO A 164 -9.23 43.38 48.20
N PRO A 165 -10.54 43.63 48.03
CA PRO A 165 -11.55 43.26 49.03
C PRO A 165 -11.96 41.78 48.84
N ALA A 166 -12.22 41.09 49.94
CA ALA A 166 -12.69 39.71 49.91
C ALA A 166 -14.22 39.63 49.71
N SER A 167 -14.66 38.70 48.87
CA SER A 167 -15.94 38.01 49.05
C SER A 167 -15.74 36.52 48.76
N THR A 168 -16.16 35.67 49.69
CA THR A 168 -16.21 34.21 49.50
C THR A 168 -17.40 33.89 48.61
N ALA A 169 -17.11 33.75 47.32
CA ALA A 169 -18.08 33.40 46.30
C ALA A 169 -17.98 31.88 46.02
N ASP A 170 -19.04 31.14 46.35
CA ASP A 170 -19.12 29.68 46.14
C ASP A 170 -18.95 29.29 44.67
N GLY A 171 -18.55 28.05 44.41
CA GLY A 171 -18.42 27.52 43.04
C GLY A 171 -19.70 27.63 42.20
N ALA A 172 -20.87 27.77 42.84
CA ALA A 172 -22.15 28.08 42.20
C ALA A 172 -22.23 29.52 41.65
N SER A 173 -21.78 30.55 42.36
CA SER A 173 -21.91 31.93 41.85
C SER A 173 -21.00 32.18 40.65
N LEU A 174 -19.80 31.60 40.66
CA LEU A 174 -18.87 31.63 39.51
C LEU A 174 -19.44 30.91 38.29
N TYR A 175 -20.25 29.86 38.48
CA TYR A 175 -20.96 29.22 37.38
C TYR A 175 -21.98 30.19 36.76
N ASP A 176 -22.78 30.88 37.58
CA ASP A 176 -23.78 31.84 37.13
C ASP A 176 -23.16 33.09 36.47
N GLU A 177 -22.01 33.56 36.97
CA GLU A 177 -21.23 34.65 36.35
C GLU A 177 -20.71 34.27 34.96
N VAL A 178 -20.18 33.04 34.79
CA VAL A 178 -19.78 32.50 33.47
C VAL A 178 -21.00 32.37 32.54
N ALA A 179 -22.16 31.97 33.06
CA ALA A 179 -23.39 31.88 32.29
C ALA A 179 -23.86 33.27 31.81
N ALA A 180 -23.90 34.25 32.69
CA ALA A 180 -24.30 35.62 32.41
C ALA A 180 -23.37 36.30 31.38
N GLN A 181 -22.06 36.19 31.55
CA GLN A 181 -21.09 36.73 30.58
C GLN A 181 -21.18 36.00 29.23
N GLY A 182 -21.54 34.71 29.23
CA GLY A 182 -21.85 33.95 28.02
C GLY A 182 -23.03 34.54 27.24
N GLU A 183 -24.08 35.00 27.94
CA GLU A 183 -25.23 35.64 27.33
C GLU A 183 -24.91 37.04 26.81
N VAL A 184 -24.08 37.82 27.50
CA VAL A 184 -23.56 39.11 26.99
C VAL A 184 -22.86 38.92 25.64
N VAL A 185 -22.02 37.89 25.49
CA VAL A 185 -21.36 37.55 24.21
C VAL A 185 -22.38 37.15 23.12
N ARG A 186 -23.45 36.41 23.47
CA ARG A 186 -24.52 36.06 22.51
C ARG A 186 -25.29 37.29 22.06
N ARG A 187 -25.70 38.16 22.99
CA ARG A 187 -26.41 39.41 22.72
C ARG A 187 -25.59 40.33 21.81
N LEU A 188 -24.32 40.60 22.15
CA LEU A 188 -23.43 41.44 21.34
C LEU A 188 -23.21 40.89 19.92
N LYS A 189 -23.23 39.56 19.74
CA LYS A 189 -23.15 38.92 18.42
C LYS A 189 -24.48 39.02 17.65
N ALA A 190 -25.62 38.87 18.33
CA ALA A 190 -26.95 39.02 17.73
C ALA A 190 -27.23 40.46 17.28
N GLU A 191 -26.82 41.44 18.08
CA GLU A 191 -26.91 42.89 17.82
C GLU A 191 -25.87 43.38 16.79
N LYS A 192 -25.00 42.51 16.27
CA LYS A 192 -23.90 42.83 15.34
C LYS A 192 -22.98 43.95 15.85
N ALA A 193 -22.69 43.94 17.16
CA ALA A 193 -21.83 44.92 17.80
C ALA A 193 -20.40 44.94 17.19
N PRO A 194 -19.65 46.05 17.28
CA PRO A 194 -18.31 46.15 16.73
C PRO A 194 -17.38 45.05 17.24
N LYS A 195 -16.60 44.46 16.32
CA LYS A 195 -15.78 43.26 16.58
C LYS A 195 -14.84 43.39 17.79
N ALA A 196 -14.36 44.60 18.09
CA ALA A 196 -13.56 44.90 19.29
C ALA A 196 -14.33 44.58 20.59
N LYS A 197 -15.57 45.06 20.74
CA LYS A 197 -16.42 44.82 21.93
C LYS A 197 -16.82 43.35 22.07
N VAL A 198 -17.02 42.66 20.95
CA VAL A 198 -17.30 41.22 20.95
C VAL A 198 -16.07 40.43 21.41
N ASN A 199 -14.86 40.82 20.98
CA ASN A 199 -13.61 40.17 21.41
C ASN A 199 -13.34 40.41 22.90
N GLU A 200 -13.46 41.64 23.38
CA GLU A 200 -13.30 42.01 24.80
C GLU A 200 -14.24 41.20 25.71
N ALA A 201 -15.53 41.08 25.34
CA ALA A 201 -16.49 40.26 26.07
C ALA A 201 -16.16 38.76 26.04
N VAL A 202 -15.52 38.26 24.96
CA VAL A 202 -15.06 36.86 24.83
C VAL A 202 -13.82 36.59 25.67
N GLU A 203 -12.85 37.52 25.75
CA GLU A 203 -11.68 37.37 26.63
C GLU A 203 -12.09 37.34 28.10
N CYS A 204 -13.02 38.21 28.51
CA CYS A 204 -13.61 38.18 29.85
C CYS A 204 -14.30 36.83 30.15
N LEU A 205 -15.06 36.28 29.19
CA LEU A 205 -15.68 34.96 29.32
C LEU A 205 -14.65 33.82 29.47
N LEU A 206 -13.52 33.90 28.76
CA LEU A 206 -12.44 32.92 28.88
C LEU A 206 -11.74 33.01 30.24
N ALA A 207 -11.51 34.22 30.75
CA ALA A 207 -10.94 34.45 32.08
C ALA A 207 -11.84 33.88 33.20
N LEU A 208 -13.15 34.13 33.16
CA LEU A 208 -14.10 33.57 34.14
C LEU A 208 -14.16 32.03 34.06
N LYS A 209 -14.10 31.44 32.87
CA LYS A 209 -14.02 29.97 32.70
C LYS A 209 -12.72 29.38 33.26
N ALA A 210 -11.60 30.09 33.13
CA ALA A 210 -10.34 29.67 33.72
C ALA A 210 -10.41 29.68 35.26
N GLN A 211 -10.96 30.74 35.86
CA GLN A 211 -11.15 30.83 37.32
C GLN A 211 -12.15 29.78 37.85
N TYR A 212 -13.22 29.47 37.10
CA TYR A 212 -14.13 28.38 37.43
C TYR A 212 -13.42 27.02 37.42
N LYS A 213 -12.59 26.75 36.40
CA LYS A 213 -11.80 25.50 36.29
C LYS A 213 -10.77 25.38 37.40
N GLU A 214 -10.10 26.47 37.75
CA GLU A 214 -9.11 26.54 38.84
C GLU A 214 -9.75 26.26 40.20
N LYS A 215 -10.90 26.86 40.51
CA LYS A 215 -11.56 26.71 41.82
C LYS A 215 -12.38 25.43 41.98
N THR A 216 -12.97 24.89 40.91
CA THR A 216 -13.84 23.69 41.00
C THR A 216 -13.17 22.40 40.52
N GLY A 217 -12.00 22.49 39.88
CA GLY A 217 -11.32 21.38 39.23
C GLY A 217 -12.04 20.81 38.00
N LYS A 218 -13.16 21.42 37.57
CA LYS A 218 -14.01 20.95 36.47
C LYS A 218 -14.19 22.01 35.41
N GLU A 219 -14.29 21.62 34.15
CA GLU A 219 -14.60 22.56 33.08
C GLU A 219 -16.06 22.99 33.12
N TYR A 220 -16.33 24.25 32.77
CA TYR A 220 -17.68 24.80 32.73
C TYR A 220 -18.50 24.17 31.59
N VAL A 221 -19.56 23.44 31.94
CA VAL A 221 -20.54 22.85 31.01
C VAL A 221 -21.84 23.67 31.07
N PRO A 222 -22.27 24.33 29.98
CA PRO A 222 -23.50 25.12 29.99
C PRO A 222 -24.74 24.23 30.26
N GLY A 223 -25.52 24.59 31.28
CA GLY A 223 -26.76 23.91 31.67
C GLY A 223 -26.63 22.85 32.77
N GLN A 224 -25.44 22.62 33.34
CA GLN A 224 -25.20 21.69 34.44
C GLN A 224 -24.49 22.36 35.62
N PRO A 225 -25.22 22.92 36.61
CA PRO A 225 -24.62 23.47 37.82
C PRO A 225 -24.06 22.34 38.73
N PRO A 226 -22.97 22.59 39.48
CA PRO A 226 -22.34 21.58 40.33
C PRO A 226 -23.15 21.30 41.61
N SER A 227 -23.45 20.02 41.90
CA SER A 227 -24.04 19.58 43.17
C SER A 227 -22.98 19.41 44.28
N PRO A 228 -23.32 19.70 45.56
CA PRO A 228 -22.39 19.54 46.68
C PRO A 228 -22.10 18.06 46.99
N ALA A 229 -20.86 17.77 47.38
CA ALA A 229 -20.35 16.41 47.60
C ALA A 229 -20.36 15.98 49.07
N SER A 230 -20.59 14.69 49.31
CA SER A 230 -20.24 13.98 50.56
C SER A 230 -19.48 12.69 50.24
N SER A 231 -18.82 12.11 51.25
CA SER A 231 -17.64 11.24 51.10
C SER A 231 -17.87 9.77 51.48
N GLY A 232 -17.04 8.86 50.94
CA GLY A 232 -16.68 7.59 51.62
C GLY A 232 -16.62 6.30 50.78
N SER A 233 -15.42 5.71 50.68
CA SER A 233 -15.07 4.26 50.66
C SER A 233 -15.90 3.22 49.87
N GLY A 234 -15.21 2.37 49.08
CA GLY A 234 -15.72 1.05 48.61
C GLY A 234 -15.71 -0.04 49.71
N PRO A 235 -16.10 -1.32 49.45
CA PRO A 235 -15.64 -2.11 48.28
C PRO A 235 -16.65 -3.07 47.60
N ALA A 236 -16.20 -3.72 46.52
CA ALA A 236 -16.56 -5.03 45.93
C ALA A 236 -18.02 -5.59 45.98
N GLY A 237 -18.56 -5.94 44.80
CA GLY A 237 -19.74 -6.83 44.67
C GLY A 237 -20.40 -6.78 43.28
N SER A 238 -20.77 -7.93 42.73
CA SER A 238 -21.37 -8.07 41.39
C SER A 238 -22.91 -8.06 41.40
N SER A 239 -23.54 -7.24 40.55
CA SER A 239 -24.84 -7.53 39.88
C SER A 239 -25.27 -6.42 38.92
N GLU A 240 -26.08 -6.77 37.92
CA GLU A 240 -26.65 -5.83 36.92
C GLU A 240 -27.93 -5.14 37.41
N SER A 241 -28.12 -3.87 37.05
CA SER A 241 -29.39 -3.28 36.55
C SER A 241 -29.16 -1.81 36.19
N CYS A 242 -29.26 -1.41 34.92
CA CYS A 242 -30.49 -1.00 34.22
C CYS A 242 -31.03 0.37 34.68
N GLY A 243 -30.64 1.42 33.96
CA GLY A 243 -31.22 2.76 34.09
C GLY A 243 -32.54 2.85 33.33
N ALA A 244 -33.59 3.37 33.96
CA ALA A 244 -34.94 3.37 33.41
C ALA A 244 -35.08 4.35 32.23
N GLU A 245 -35.27 3.81 31.02
CA GLU A 245 -36.07 4.52 30.01
C GLU A 245 -37.51 4.62 30.52
N THR A 246 -38.10 5.82 30.48
CA THR A 246 -39.52 5.99 30.78
C THR A 246 -40.36 5.15 29.80
N ALA A 247 -41.43 4.51 30.30
CA ALA A 247 -42.29 3.65 29.47
C ALA A 247 -42.84 4.37 28.22
N GLU A 248 -43.03 5.70 28.32
CA GLU A 248 -43.44 6.58 27.23
C GLU A 248 -42.36 6.71 26.13
N ALA A 249 -41.07 6.78 26.50
CA ALA A 249 -39.96 6.84 25.56
C ALA A 249 -39.86 5.55 24.74
N LYS A 250 -39.96 4.39 25.40
CA LYS A 250 -39.97 3.08 24.72
C LYS A 250 -41.20 2.93 23.81
N ALA A 251 -42.38 3.31 24.29
CA ALA A 251 -43.60 3.30 23.47
C ALA A 251 -43.53 4.23 22.25
N LEU A 252 -42.81 5.37 22.34
CA LEU A 252 -42.54 6.21 21.17
C LEU A 252 -41.50 5.60 20.23
N PHE A 253 -40.45 4.94 20.75
CA PHE A 253 -39.45 4.25 19.95
C PHE A 253 -40.10 3.17 19.06
N ASP A 254 -40.97 2.34 19.64
CA ASP A 254 -41.69 1.28 18.92
C ASP A 254 -42.67 1.85 17.88
N LYS A 255 -43.30 2.99 18.15
CA LYS A 255 -44.15 3.73 17.18
C LYS A 255 -43.32 4.30 16.01
N VAL A 256 -42.14 4.84 16.27
CA VAL A 256 -41.22 5.30 15.21
C VAL A 256 -40.72 4.13 14.36
N ALA A 257 -40.44 2.97 14.98
CA ALA A 257 -40.02 1.77 14.26
C ALA A 257 -41.10 1.25 13.31
N SER A 258 -42.32 1.05 13.83
CA SER A 258 -43.49 0.54 13.08
C SER A 258 -43.94 1.49 11.96
N GLN A 259 -44.04 2.79 12.21
CA GLN A 259 -44.33 3.77 11.15
C GLN A 259 -43.21 3.79 10.08
N GLY A 260 -41.97 3.53 10.49
CA GLY A 260 -40.83 3.33 9.58
C GLY A 260 -40.94 2.08 8.70
N GLU A 261 -41.70 1.06 9.10
CA GLU A 261 -42.05 -0.09 8.27
C GLU A 261 -43.25 0.19 7.36
N VAL A 262 -44.27 0.90 7.82
CA VAL A 262 -45.40 1.35 6.99
C VAL A 262 -44.90 2.15 5.79
N VAL A 263 -44.00 3.11 6.00
CA VAL A 263 -43.36 3.88 4.90
C VAL A 263 -42.56 2.99 3.94
N ARG A 264 -41.85 1.97 4.45
CA ARG A 264 -41.10 1.02 3.60
C ARG A 264 -42.05 0.14 2.77
N LYS A 265 -43.14 -0.32 3.37
CA LYS A 265 -44.17 -1.15 2.73
C LYS A 265 -44.92 -0.38 1.64
N LEU A 266 -45.42 0.83 1.93
CA LEU A 266 -46.09 1.69 0.95
C LEU A 266 -45.19 2.03 -0.26
N LYS A 267 -43.88 2.22 -0.03
CA LYS A 267 -42.90 2.41 -1.12
C LYS A 267 -42.64 1.14 -1.94
N ALA A 268 -42.60 -0.03 -1.30
CA ALA A 268 -42.43 -1.31 -1.98
C ALA A 268 -43.67 -1.71 -2.81
N GLU A 269 -44.87 -1.41 -2.29
CA GLU A 269 -46.17 -1.67 -2.94
C GLU A 269 -46.54 -0.62 -3.99
N LYS A 270 -45.70 0.40 -4.21
CA LYS A 270 -45.92 1.53 -5.15
C LYS A 270 -47.26 2.25 -4.92
N ALA A 271 -47.59 2.51 -3.65
CA ALA A 271 -48.74 3.31 -3.25
C ALA A 271 -48.67 4.74 -3.82
N SER A 272 -49.80 5.48 -3.79
CA SER A 272 -49.85 6.83 -4.35
C SER A 272 -48.86 7.75 -3.63
N LYS A 273 -48.34 8.76 -4.35
CA LYS A 273 -47.31 9.65 -3.83
C LYS A 273 -47.82 10.40 -2.58
N GLU A 274 -49.08 10.79 -2.59
CA GLU A 274 -49.79 11.48 -1.52
C GLU A 274 -49.85 10.61 -0.25
N GLN A 275 -50.08 9.30 -0.39
CA GLN A 275 -50.10 8.35 0.73
C GLN A 275 -48.71 8.13 1.33
N VAL A 276 -47.68 8.03 0.47
CA VAL A 276 -46.28 7.88 0.90
C VAL A 276 -45.79 9.14 1.61
N ASP A 277 -46.08 10.32 1.07
CA ASP A 277 -45.65 11.61 1.63
C ASP A 277 -46.34 11.91 2.96
N ALA A 278 -47.63 11.55 3.12
CA ALA A 278 -48.34 11.64 4.40
C ALA A 278 -47.72 10.73 5.49
N ALA A 279 -47.47 9.45 5.18
CA ALA A 279 -46.86 8.51 6.11
C ALA A 279 -45.41 8.92 6.50
N VAL A 280 -44.68 9.55 5.58
CA VAL A 280 -43.34 10.13 5.85
C VAL A 280 -43.43 11.35 6.77
N GLN A 281 -44.42 12.24 6.62
CA GLN A 281 -44.61 13.37 7.55
C GLN A 281 -44.91 12.89 8.98
N GLU A 282 -45.77 11.90 9.14
CA GLU A 282 -46.09 11.30 10.44
C GLU A 282 -44.84 10.66 11.09
N LEU A 283 -44.03 9.93 10.31
CA LEU A 283 -42.75 9.38 10.77
C LEU A 283 -41.77 10.47 11.25
N LEU A 284 -41.74 11.62 10.59
CA LEU A 284 -40.90 12.75 10.98
C LEU A 284 -41.41 13.43 12.26
N GLN A 285 -42.74 13.56 12.44
CA GLN A 285 -43.32 14.07 13.69
C GLN A 285 -43.03 13.15 14.87
N LEU A 286 -43.21 11.83 14.72
CA LEU A 286 -42.91 10.87 15.80
C LEU A 286 -41.42 10.87 16.18
N LYS A 287 -40.51 11.02 15.20
CA LYS A 287 -39.07 11.20 15.47
C LYS A 287 -38.75 12.50 16.20
N ALA A 288 -39.43 13.60 15.86
CA ALA A 288 -39.27 14.88 16.57
C ALA A 288 -39.80 14.81 18.01
N GLN A 289 -40.91 14.11 18.24
CA GLN A 289 -41.45 13.87 19.58
C GLN A 289 -40.49 12.99 20.41
N TYR A 290 -39.97 11.89 19.85
CA TYR A 290 -38.99 11.04 20.54
C TYR A 290 -37.71 11.82 20.90
N LYS A 291 -37.19 12.65 19.97
CA LYS A 291 -36.02 13.50 20.22
C LYS A 291 -36.27 14.55 21.31
N THR A 292 -37.46 15.16 21.34
CA THR A 292 -37.84 16.14 22.37
C THR A 292 -38.01 15.47 23.75
N LEU A 293 -38.54 14.25 23.81
CA LEU A 293 -38.81 13.53 25.06
C LEU A 293 -37.54 12.90 25.67
N THR A 294 -36.63 12.39 24.85
CA THR A 294 -35.43 11.65 25.29
C THR A 294 -34.12 12.45 25.21
N GLY A 295 -34.12 13.56 24.47
CA GLY A 295 -32.90 14.30 24.12
C GLY A 295 -32.01 13.61 23.07
N VAL A 296 -32.35 12.41 22.61
CA VAL A 296 -31.52 11.57 21.74
C VAL A 296 -32.17 11.40 20.35
N GLU A 297 -31.36 11.40 19.28
CA GLU A 297 -31.86 11.11 17.94
C GLU A 297 -32.12 9.61 17.75
N TYR A 298 -33.30 9.27 17.24
CA TYR A 298 -33.69 7.89 16.94
C TYR A 298 -32.69 7.22 15.98
N LYS A 299 -32.05 6.14 16.45
CA LYS A 299 -31.20 5.25 15.66
C LYS A 299 -31.88 3.88 15.52
N PRO A 300 -32.14 3.38 14.29
CA PRO A 300 -32.71 2.04 14.11
C PRO A 300 -31.68 0.96 14.47
N VAL A 301 -32.09 -0.02 15.27
CA VAL A 301 -31.26 -1.20 15.60
C VAL A 301 -31.34 -2.20 14.46
N SER A 302 -30.18 -2.60 13.91
CA SER A 302 -30.08 -3.66 12.90
C SER A 302 -30.02 -5.04 13.58
N ALA A 303 -31.06 -5.85 13.44
CA ALA A 303 -31.15 -7.17 14.05
C ALA A 303 -30.52 -8.30 13.20
N THR A 304 -29.96 -9.30 13.88
CA THR A 304 -29.30 -10.49 13.31
C THR A 304 -30.03 -11.79 13.68
N GLY A 305 -30.64 -12.48 12.69
CA GLY A 305 -31.15 -13.88 12.75
C GLY A 305 -32.37 -14.17 13.65
N PRO A 306 -32.96 -15.40 13.64
CA PRO A 306 -32.67 -16.60 12.83
C PRO A 306 -33.91 -17.17 12.05
N GLU A 307 -33.93 -18.48 11.77
CA GLU A 307 -34.82 -19.23 10.84
C GLU A 307 -36.30 -19.45 11.26
N ASP A 308 -37.19 -19.71 10.27
CA ASP A 308 -38.15 -20.84 10.35
C ASP A 308 -38.67 -21.29 8.95
N LYS A 309 -39.25 -22.50 8.85
CA LYS A 309 -39.69 -23.19 7.62
C LYS A 309 -41.22 -23.33 7.47
N ASP A 310 -41.60 -23.65 6.22
CA ASP A 310 -42.84 -24.35 5.80
C ASP A 310 -44.21 -23.64 5.91
N LYS A 311 -44.74 -23.24 4.74
CA LYS A 311 -46.12 -23.58 4.36
C LYS A 311 -46.35 -23.72 2.84
N LYS A 312 -47.09 -24.76 2.47
CA LYS A 312 -47.32 -25.24 1.08
C LYS A 312 -48.38 -24.46 0.29
N LYS A 313 -47.99 -24.06 -0.93
CA LYS A 313 -48.57 -24.51 -2.23
C LYS A 313 -50.11 -24.60 -2.41
N LYS A 314 -50.69 -23.58 -3.05
CA LYS A 314 -51.72 -23.59 -4.13
C LYS A 314 -52.01 -22.11 -4.51
N GLU A 315 -52.49 -21.73 -5.69
CA GLU A 315 -53.14 -22.49 -6.75
C GLU A 315 -52.70 -22.02 -8.16
N LYS A 316 -53.31 -22.56 -9.22
CA LYS A 316 -52.86 -22.46 -10.62
C LYS A 316 -54.07 -22.20 -11.51
N GLU A 317 -54.00 -21.21 -12.40
CA GLU A 317 -54.99 -21.10 -13.48
C GLU A 317 -54.37 -20.85 -14.87
N ASN A 318 -55.12 -21.35 -15.85
CA ASN A 318 -54.84 -21.52 -17.29
C ASN A 318 -55.43 -20.32 -18.07
N LYS A 319 -55.38 -20.16 -19.41
CA LYS A 319 -54.53 -20.59 -20.55
C LYS A 319 -55.26 -20.14 -21.83
N SER A 320 -54.59 -19.49 -22.78
CA SER A 320 -55.00 -19.37 -24.20
C SER A 320 -53.74 -18.97 -25.02
N GLU A 321 -53.26 -19.71 -26.03
CA GLU A 321 -53.82 -19.99 -27.38
C GLU A 321 -54.17 -18.68 -28.13
N LYS A 322 -53.82 -18.43 -29.41
CA LYS A 322 -53.36 -19.24 -30.57
C LYS A 322 -52.81 -18.24 -31.65
N GLN A 323 -52.11 -18.54 -32.76
CA GLN A 323 -51.56 -19.73 -33.44
C GLN A 323 -50.60 -19.30 -34.58
N ASN A 324 -49.65 -20.15 -35.04
CA ASN A 324 -49.34 -20.48 -36.47
C ASN A 324 -47.88 -20.87 -36.80
N LYS A 325 -47.78 -21.83 -37.73
CA LYS A 325 -46.60 -22.33 -38.45
C LYS A 325 -47.08 -22.73 -39.85
N PRO A 326 -46.21 -22.72 -40.89
CA PRO A 326 -46.32 -23.77 -41.91
C PRO A 326 -45.00 -24.49 -42.17
N GLN A 327 -45.10 -25.74 -42.64
CA GLN A 327 -43.99 -26.57 -43.14
C GLN A 327 -43.77 -26.36 -44.65
N LYS A 328 -42.66 -26.89 -45.17
CA LYS A 328 -42.65 -27.51 -46.50
C LYS A 328 -41.78 -28.78 -46.53
N GLN A 329 -42.23 -29.76 -47.30
CA GLN A 329 -41.56 -31.02 -47.69
C GLN A 329 -40.51 -30.73 -48.79
N SER A 330 -39.72 -31.62 -49.38
CA SER A 330 -39.40 -33.07 -49.36
C SER A 330 -37.92 -33.17 -49.86
N ASP A 331 -37.19 -34.28 -50.00
CA ASP A 331 -37.47 -35.59 -50.61
C ASP A 331 -36.28 -36.55 -50.32
N GLY A 332 -36.37 -37.84 -50.66
CA GLY A 332 -35.35 -38.84 -50.30
C GLY A 332 -34.81 -39.69 -51.46
N SER A 333 -33.80 -40.51 -51.18
CA SER A 333 -33.51 -41.75 -51.94
C SER A 333 -32.59 -42.69 -51.18
N LYS A 334 -32.81 -44.00 -51.34
CA LYS A 334 -32.01 -45.12 -50.77
C LYS A 334 -31.08 -45.70 -51.83
N LYS A 335 -29.97 -46.35 -51.40
CA LYS A 335 -29.53 -47.66 -51.94
C LYS A 335 -28.44 -48.33 -51.08
N ASP A 336 -28.74 -49.57 -50.65
CA ASP A 336 -27.82 -50.60 -50.13
C ASP A 336 -27.31 -51.50 -51.30
N PRO A 337 -26.69 -52.69 -51.09
CA PRO A 337 -25.37 -52.94 -50.49
C PRO A 337 -24.52 -53.94 -51.33
N SER A 338 -23.25 -54.22 -50.96
CA SER A 338 -22.61 -55.51 -51.33
C SER A 338 -21.45 -55.94 -50.41
N LYS A 339 -21.20 -57.25 -50.34
CA LYS A 339 -20.20 -57.95 -49.51
C LYS A 339 -19.00 -58.39 -50.38
N SER A 340 -17.80 -58.53 -49.78
CA SER A 340 -17.14 -59.86 -49.61
C SER A 340 -15.76 -59.84 -48.93
N GLN A 341 -15.56 -60.80 -48.03
CA GLN A 341 -14.34 -61.59 -47.73
C GLN A 341 -12.94 -60.94 -47.70
N GLY A 342 -12.38 -60.82 -46.49
CA GLY A 342 -11.47 -61.87 -45.96
C GLY A 342 -9.95 -61.71 -46.11
N GLY A 343 -9.26 -61.57 -44.97
CA GLY A 343 -7.89 -62.07 -44.75
C GLY A 343 -6.79 -61.03 -44.48
N GLY A 344 -6.03 -61.24 -43.39
CA GLY A 344 -4.69 -60.65 -43.20
C GLY A 344 -4.60 -59.41 -42.30
N THR A 345 -3.97 -59.56 -41.13
CA THR A 345 -3.43 -58.47 -40.29
C THR A 345 -2.38 -57.66 -41.07
N PRO A 346 -2.30 -56.31 -40.91
CA PRO A 346 -1.13 -55.74 -40.22
C PRO A 346 -1.49 -54.45 -39.40
N PRO A 347 -0.62 -53.43 -39.18
CA PRO A 347 -0.34 -52.94 -37.83
C PRO A 347 -1.06 -51.63 -37.46
N GLY A 348 -1.04 -51.29 -36.16
CA GLY A 348 -1.72 -50.12 -35.63
C GLY A 348 -1.15 -48.78 -36.11
N GLY A 349 -1.96 -48.05 -36.86
CA GLY A 349 -1.79 -46.62 -37.13
C GLY A 349 -3.15 -45.93 -37.11
N ALA A 350 -3.41 -45.11 -36.09
CA ALA A 350 -4.50 -44.16 -36.05
C ALA A 350 -3.95 -42.88 -35.40
N GLY A 351 -4.05 -41.69 -35.99
CA GLY A 351 -5.02 -41.27 -37.00
C GLY A 351 -5.99 -40.31 -36.32
N GLU A 352 -5.88 -39.03 -36.66
CA GLU A 352 -6.44 -37.94 -35.85
C GLU A 352 -7.96 -37.97 -35.75
N GLY A 353 -8.46 -37.88 -34.52
CA GLY A 353 -9.87 -37.65 -34.19
C GLY A 353 -10.03 -36.37 -33.38
N GLN A 354 -9.73 -35.21 -33.98
CA GLN A 354 -9.97 -33.90 -33.35
C GLN A 354 -11.46 -33.55 -33.36
N GLY A 355 -12.22 -34.16 -32.44
CA GLY A 355 -13.42 -33.52 -31.91
C GLY A 355 -13.01 -32.48 -30.86
N PRO A 356 -13.67 -31.31 -30.76
CA PRO A 356 -13.36 -30.34 -29.72
C PRO A 356 -13.68 -30.95 -28.36
N ARG A 357 -12.64 -31.41 -27.65
CA ARG A 357 -12.75 -31.74 -26.23
C ARG A 357 -13.28 -30.50 -25.54
N LYS A 358 -14.40 -30.63 -24.81
CA LYS A 358 -14.91 -29.56 -23.93
C LYS A 358 -13.92 -29.36 -22.79
N GLN A 359 -12.83 -28.64 -23.08
CA GLN A 359 -11.90 -28.16 -22.07
C GLN A 359 -12.67 -27.25 -21.15
N THR A 360 -12.84 -27.67 -19.91
CA THR A 360 -13.50 -26.86 -18.89
C THR A 360 -12.68 -25.59 -18.68
N ARG A 361 -13.33 -24.43 -18.78
CA ARG A 361 -12.74 -23.08 -18.69
C ARG A 361 -12.02 -22.75 -17.36
N LEU A 362 -11.90 -23.74 -16.47
CA LEU A 362 -11.07 -23.73 -15.26
C LEU A 362 -9.58 -23.86 -15.56
N GLY A 363 -9.20 -24.62 -16.60
CA GLY A 363 -7.80 -24.90 -16.91
C GLY A 363 -7.03 -23.63 -17.33
N LEU A 364 -5.71 -23.67 -17.22
CA LEU A 364 -4.84 -22.65 -17.81
C LEU A 364 -4.85 -22.79 -19.33
N GLU A 365 -4.85 -21.64 -20.01
CA GLU A 365 -4.84 -21.55 -21.47
C GLU A 365 -3.45 -21.17 -21.99
N ALA A 366 -2.73 -20.31 -21.25
CA ALA A 366 -1.33 -19.97 -21.51
C ALA A 366 -0.36 -20.94 -20.79
N LYS A 367 0.78 -21.22 -21.43
CA LYS A 367 1.91 -21.95 -20.84
C LYS A 367 2.99 -20.99 -20.34
N LYS A 368 3.65 -21.37 -19.25
CA LYS A 368 4.72 -20.61 -18.59
C LYS A 368 5.89 -20.29 -19.52
N GLU A 369 6.22 -21.24 -20.39
CA GLU A 369 7.32 -21.18 -21.36
C GLU A 369 6.98 -20.48 -22.68
N GLU A 370 5.70 -20.17 -22.94
CA GLU A 370 5.24 -19.52 -24.18
C GLU A 370 4.80 -18.07 -23.97
N ASN A 371 4.14 -17.76 -22.85
CA ASN A 371 3.72 -16.40 -22.48
C ASN A 371 3.66 -16.29 -20.96
N LEU A 372 4.76 -15.83 -20.35
CA LEU A 372 4.91 -15.80 -18.90
C LEU A 372 3.96 -14.79 -18.25
N ALA A 373 3.72 -13.64 -18.90
CA ALA A 373 2.85 -12.60 -18.39
C ALA A 373 1.39 -13.05 -18.27
N ASP A 374 0.83 -13.66 -19.32
CA ASP A 374 -0.54 -14.18 -19.29
C ASP A 374 -0.65 -15.43 -18.43
N TRP A 375 0.32 -16.35 -18.48
CA TRP A 375 0.37 -17.50 -17.56
C TRP A 375 0.31 -17.03 -16.09
N TYR A 376 1.12 -16.05 -15.70
CA TYR A 376 1.15 -15.55 -14.32
C TYR A 376 -0.19 -14.91 -13.91
N SER A 377 -0.77 -14.09 -14.79
CA SER A 377 -2.10 -13.50 -14.63
C SER A 377 -3.18 -14.57 -14.42
N GLN A 378 -3.19 -15.61 -15.27
CA GLN A 378 -4.13 -16.72 -15.15
C GLN A 378 -3.91 -17.53 -13.86
N VAL A 379 -2.67 -17.80 -13.46
CA VAL A 379 -2.36 -18.56 -12.24
C VAL A 379 -2.86 -17.82 -10.99
N ILE A 380 -2.51 -16.55 -10.78
CA ILE A 380 -2.86 -15.84 -9.55
C ILE A 380 -4.37 -15.56 -9.42
N THR A 381 -5.08 -15.42 -10.54
CA THR A 381 -6.54 -15.19 -10.55
C THR A 381 -7.31 -16.51 -10.41
N LYS A 382 -7.01 -17.51 -11.25
CA LYS A 382 -7.73 -18.80 -11.24
C LYS A 382 -7.42 -19.65 -10.00
N SER A 383 -6.27 -19.46 -9.35
CA SER A 383 -5.98 -20.02 -8.01
C SER A 383 -6.65 -19.26 -6.84
N GLU A 384 -7.32 -18.15 -7.11
CA GLU A 384 -7.97 -17.27 -6.13
C GLU A 384 -7.00 -16.60 -5.13
N MET A 385 -5.78 -16.27 -5.58
CA MET A 385 -4.80 -15.50 -4.80
C MET A 385 -5.03 -13.98 -4.89
N ILE A 386 -5.34 -13.49 -6.07
CA ILE A 386 -5.47 -12.06 -6.39
C ILE A 386 -6.83 -11.78 -7.02
N GLU A 387 -7.41 -10.63 -6.68
CA GLU A 387 -8.41 -9.96 -7.50
C GLU A 387 -7.84 -8.62 -8.00
N TYR A 388 -8.11 -8.27 -9.26
CA TYR A 388 -7.70 -6.98 -9.82
C TYR A 388 -8.58 -5.86 -9.26
N TYR A 389 -7.96 -4.72 -8.93
CA TYR A 389 -8.66 -3.55 -8.43
C TYR A 389 -8.76 -2.45 -9.50
N ASP A 390 -9.68 -1.51 -9.32
CA ASP A 390 -9.92 -0.40 -10.25
C ASP A 390 -8.81 0.68 -10.19
N VAL A 391 -8.11 0.80 -9.06
CA VAL A 391 -6.88 1.58 -8.94
C VAL A 391 -5.68 0.79 -9.48
N SER A 392 -5.15 1.24 -10.63
CA SER A 392 -3.95 0.69 -11.27
C SER A 392 -2.77 0.53 -10.32
N GLY A 393 -2.20 -0.68 -10.26
CA GLY A 393 -1.05 -1.03 -9.42
C GLY A 393 -1.41 -1.46 -7.99
N CYS A 394 -2.69 -1.43 -7.62
CA CYS A 394 -3.21 -2.00 -6.38
C CYS A 394 -3.96 -3.31 -6.68
N TYR A 395 -3.91 -4.27 -5.76
CA TYR A 395 -4.45 -5.62 -5.94
C TYR A 395 -5.01 -6.15 -4.62
N ILE A 396 -6.14 -6.86 -4.67
CA ILE A 396 -6.76 -7.44 -3.48
C ILE A 396 -6.08 -8.77 -3.17
N LEU A 397 -5.42 -8.87 -2.00
CA LEU A 397 -4.89 -10.12 -1.49
C LEU A 397 -6.03 -10.98 -0.94
N ARG A 398 -6.46 -11.99 -1.70
CA ARG A 398 -7.50 -12.92 -1.27
C ARG A 398 -6.95 -13.89 -0.21
N PRO A 399 -7.80 -14.58 0.58
CA PRO A 399 -7.34 -15.42 1.70
C PRO A 399 -6.28 -16.47 1.33
N TRP A 400 -6.30 -17.00 0.09
CA TRP A 400 -5.30 -17.96 -0.38
C TRP A 400 -3.88 -17.36 -0.41
N ALA A 401 -3.74 -16.10 -0.85
CA ALA A 401 -2.47 -15.38 -0.82
C ALA A 401 -2.14 -14.87 0.58
N TYR A 402 -3.11 -14.27 1.28
CA TYR A 402 -2.86 -13.66 2.59
C TYR A 402 -2.39 -14.68 3.63
N SER A 403 -2.89 -15.92 3.59
CA SER A 403 -2.41 -17.01 4.47
C SER A 403 -0.92 -17.37 4.31
N ILE A 404 -0.34 -17.12 3.12
CA ILE A 404 1.10 -17.28 2.87
C ILE A 404 1.86 -16.14 3.55
N TRP A 405 1.34 -14.92 3.48
CA TRP A 405 1.89 -13.75 4.19
C TRP A 405 1.82 -13.93 5.70
N GLU A 406 0.72 -14.45 6.24
CA GLU A 406 0.59 -14.82 7.65
C GLU A 406 1.63 -15.87 8.06
N SER A 407 1.84 -16.91 7.24
CA SER A 407 2.87 -17.92 7.51
C SER A 407 4.30 -17.36 7.53
N ILE A 408 4.63 -16.43 6.61
CA ILE A 408 5.91 -15.71 6.60
C ILE A 408 6.03 -14.82 7.84
N LYS A 409 4.95 -14.11 8.18
CA LYS A 409 4.88 -13.23 9.35
C LYS A 409 5.11 -14.01 10.63
N ASP A 410 4.34 -15.05 10.90
CA ASP A 410 4.41 -15.79 12.17
C ASP A 410 5.81 -16.38 12.42
N PHE A 411 6.47 -16.89 11.38
CA PHE A 411 7.87 -17.32 11.45
C PHE A 411 8.81 -16.16 11.74
N PHE A 412 8.80 -15.11 10.90
CA PHE A 412 9.77 -14.02 11.00
C PHE A 412 9.61 -13.25 12.33
N ASP A 413 8.37 -13.03 12.77
CA ASP A 413 8.00 -12.40 14.04
C ASP A 413 8.45 -13.23 15.25
N ALA A 414 8.48 -14.56 15.14
CA ALA A 414 9.02 -15.45 16.17
C ALA A 414 10.56 -15.43 16.20
N GLU A 415 11.23 -15.34 15.05
CA GLU A 415 12.69 -15.28 14.99
C GLU A 415 13.24 -13.92 15.47
N ILE A 416 12.70 -12.77 15.04
CA ILE A 416 13.20 -11.46 15.46
C ILE A 416 13.00 -11.19 16.97
N LYS A 417 11.98 -11.78 17.60
CA LYS A 417 11.81 -11.72 19.07
C LYS A 417 12.93 -12.42 19.82
N LYS A 418 13.55 -13.45 19.26
CA LYS A 418 14.76 -14.08 19.84
C LYS A 418 15.96 -13.14 19.81
N LEU A 419 15.98 -12.21 18.86
CA LEU A 419 16.96 -11.12 18.77
C LEU A 419 16.58 -9.89 19.62
N GLY A 420 15.53 -9.97 20.45
CA GLY A 420 15.07 -8.86 21.28
C GLY A 420 14.42 -7.71 20.50
N VAL A 421 13.95 -7.94 19.27
CA VAL A 421 13.21 -6.94 18.49
C VAL A 421 11.76 -6.88 18.96
N GLU A 422 11.25 -5.68 19.22
CA GLU A 422 9.87 -5.45 19.65
C GLU A 422 8.98 -4.91 18.51
N ASN A 423 7.72 -5.35 18.48
CA ASN A 423 6.75 -4.84 17.51
C ASN A 423 6.12 -3.52 17.96
N CYS A 424 6.05 -2.56 17.06
CA CYS A 424 5.44 -1.26 17.25
C CYS A 424 4.53 -0.90 16.06
N TYR A 425 3.96 0.30 16.07
CA TYR A 425 3.23 0.85 14.92
C TYR A 425 3.33 2.38 14.88
N PHE A 426 3.98 2.93 13.85
CA PHE A 426 4.04 4.36 13.59
C PHE A 426 2.96 4.81 12.58
N PRO A 427 2.51 6.08 12.65
CA PRO A 427 1.52 6.64 11.73
C PRO A 427 1.96 6.53 10.26
N MET A 428 0.97 6.31 9.37
CA MET A 428 1.18 6.24 7.93
C MET A 428 1.45 7.62 7.28
N PHE A 429 1.08 8.72 7.96
CA PHE A 429 1.22 10.08 7.41
C PHE A 429 2.50 10.76 7.89
N VAL A 430 3.21 11.37 6.94
CA VAL A 430 4.46 12.13 7.13
C VAL A 430 4.19 13.60 6.82
N SER A 431 4.65 14.54 7.66
CA SER A 431 4.54 15.96 7.33
C SER A 431 5.55 16.34 6.24
N GLN A 432 5.20 17.32 5.40
CA GLN A 432 6.10 17.82 4.36
C GLN A 432 7.46 18.25 4.95
N GLY A 433 7.46 18.96 6.08
CA GLY A 433 8.69 19.40 6.75
C GLY A 433 9.55 18.27 7.34
N ALA A 434 8.97 17.12 7.70
CA ALA A 434 9.76 15.96 8.16
C ALA A 434 10.43 15.25 6.98
N LEU A 435 9.70 15.07 5.88
CA LEU A 435 10.22 14.49 4.63
C LEU A 435 11.30 15.40 4.01
N GLU A 436 11.06 16.71 3.97
CA GLU A 436 12.02 17.70 3.43
C GLU A 436 13.29 17.90 4.26
N LYS A 437 13.42 17.32 5.47
CA LYS A 437 14.73 17.27 6.15
C LYS A 437 15.71 16.35 5.42
N GLU A 438 15.20 15.35 4.72
CA GLU A 438 15.96 14.26 4.11
C GLU A 438 16.24 14.53 2.61
N LYS A 439 16.46 15.80 2.19
CA LYS A 439 16.50 16.20 0.75
C LYS A 439 17.45 15.36 -0.11
N THR A 440 18.55 14.87 0.44
CA THR A 440 19.55 14.04 -0.25
C THR A 440 19.12 12.60 -0.50
N HIS A 441 18.12 12.06 0.21
CA HIS A 441 17.61 10.70 0.00
C HIS A 441 16.19 10.74 -0.58
N VAL A 442 15.38 11.74 -0.18
CA VAL A 442 14.06 12.02 -0.76
C VAL A 442 14.14 12.46 -2.22
N ALA A 443 15.28 12.93 -2.73
CA ALA A 443 15.46 13.21 -4.16
C ALA A 443 15.09 12.01 -5.06
N ASP A 444 15.40 10.79 -4.63
CA ASP A 444 15.09 9.55 -5.37
C ASP A 444 13.62 9.13 -5.19
N PHE A 445 13.03 9.38 -4.02
CA PHE A 445 11.63 9.02 -3.71
C PHE A 445 10.60 10.06 -4.16
N ALA A 446 10.97 11.33 -4.29
CA ALA A 446 10.04 12.45 -4.48
C ALA A 446 9.02 12.28 -5.63
N PRO A 447 9.36 11.67 -6.79
CA PRO A 447 8.37 11.40 -7.85
C PRO A 447 7.30 10.37 -7.46
N GLU A 448 7.59 9.49 -6.50
CA GLU A 448 6.75 8.35 -6.10
C GLU A 448 5.93 8.61 -4.82
N VAL A 449 6.09 9.77 -4.17
CA VAL A 449 5.36 10.10 -2.93
C VAL A 449 3.91 10.46 -3.23
N ALA A 450 2.97 9.73 -2.63
CA ALA A 450 1.56 10.06 -2.66
C ALA A 450 1.22 11.14 -1.61
N TRP A 451 0.54 12.21 -2.02
CA TRP A 451 0.21 13.35 -1.18
C TRP A 451 -1.30 13.48 -0.91
N VAL A 452 -1.66 13.71 0.34
CA VAL A 452 -3.01 14.10 0.77
C VAL A 452 -3.04 15.61 0.96
N THR A 453 -3.85 16.28 0.17
CA THR A 453 -3.98 17.76 0.15
C THR A 453 -5.36 18.26 0.57
N ARG A 454 -6.34 17.36 0.76
CA ARG A 454 -7.75 17.71 1.04
C ARG A 454 -8.39 16.74 2.02
N SER A 455 -9.31 17.24 2.84
CA SER A 455 -10.24 16.45 3.64
C SER A 455 -11.67 16.76 3.21
N GLY A 456 -12.35 15.77 2.62
CA GLY A 456 -13.63 15.96 1.95
C GLY A 456 -13.54 16.98 0.81
N LYS A 457 -14.11 18.18 1.01
CA LYS A 457 -14.04 19.31 0.06
C LYS A 457 -13.13 20.45 0.52
N THR A 458 -12.56 20.34 1.71
CA THR A 458 -11.73 21.40 2.32
C THR A 458 -10.25 21.10 2.03
N GLU A 459 -9.52 22.12 1.59
CA GLU A 459 -8.06 22.04 1.39
C GLU A 459 -7.35 22.06 2.75
N LEU A 460 -6.32 21.22 2.90
CA LEU A 460 -5.50 21.19 4.10
C LEU A 460 -4.56 22.40 4.12
N ALA A 461 -4.28 22.94 5.31
CA ALA A 461 -3.35 24.05 5.47
C ALA A 461 -1.92 23.68 5.04
N GLU A 462 -1.53 22.42 5.26
CA GLU A 462 -0.26 21.83 4.83
C GLU A 462 -0.53 20.45 4.21
N PRO A 463 0.08 20.12 3.06
CA PRO A 463 0.07 18.76 2.51
C PRO A 463 0.76 17.76 3.44
N ILE A 464 0.20 16.55 3.52
CA ILE A 464 0.82 15.42 4.22
C ILE A 464 1.07 14.27 3.24
N ALA A 465 2.23 13.64 3.33
CA ALA A 465 2.61 12.49 2.51
C ALA A 465 2.11 11.18 3.14
N VAL A 466 1.82 10.19 2.30
CA VAL A 466 1.69 8.79 2.71
C VAL A 466 3.09 8.16 2.71
N ARG A 467 3.46 7.38 3.73
CA ARG A 467 4.82 6.81 3.87
C ARG A 467 5.26 6.02 2.62
N PRO A 468 6.40 6.37 2.01
CA PRO A 468 7.14 5.47 1.12
C PRO A 468 8.08 4.54 1.92
N THR A 469 8.42 4.94 3.15
CA THR A 469 9.28 4.27 4.15
C THR A 469 9.18 5.09 5.46
N SER A 470 9.54 4.54 6.63
CA SER A 470 9.26 5.19 7.94
C SER A 470 10.44 5.88 8.63
N GLU A 471 11.64 5.96 8.04
CA GLU A 471 12.82 6.64 8.63
C GLU A 471 12.49 8.05 9.16
N THR A 472 11.88 8.90 8.32
CA THR A 472 11.48 10.28 8.66
C THR A 472 10.35 10.38 9.70
N VAL A 473 9.62 9.28 9.94
CA VAL A 473 8.56 9.18 10.95
C VAL A 473 9.11 8.71 12.29
N MET A 474 10.02 7.73 12.27
CA MET A 474 10.54 7.03 13.45
C MET A 474 11.69 7.79 14.10
N TYR A 475 12.65 8.30 13.31
CA TYR A 475 13.89 8.87 13.85
C TYR A 475 13.72 10.15 14.69
N PRO A 476 12.73 11.04 14.45
CA PRO A 476 12.38 12.11 15.39
C PRO A 476 11.86 11.63 16.76
N ALA A 477 11.40 10.38 16.88
CA ALA A 477 11.07 9.76 18.16
C ALA A 477 12.29 9.10 18.80
N TYR A 478 13.13 8.42 18.00
CA TYR A 478 14.38 7.80 18.49
C TYR A 478 15.29 8.86 19.14
N ALA A 479 15.41 10.05 18.56
CA ALA A 479 16.19 11.16 19.13
C ALA A 479 15.65 11.69 20.48
N LYS A 480 14.41 11.36 20.86
CA LYS A 480 13.82 11.68 22.17
C LYS A 480 13.97 10.54 23.16
N TRP A 481 13.93 9.30 22.68
CA TRP A 481 14.02 8.09 23.50
C TRP A 481 15.46 7.75 23.88
N VAL A 482 16.41 7.99 22.99
CA VAL A 482 17.83 7.85 23.26
C VAL A 482 18.34 9.11 23.96
N GLN A 483 18.85 8.97 25.18
CA GLN A 483 19.55 10.04 25.93
C GLN A 483 20.90 9.54 26.47
N SER A 484 21.01 8.27 26.81
CA SER A 484 22.22 7.61 27.32
C SER A 484 22.45 6.25 26.65
N HIS A 485 23.68 5.73 26.73
CA HIS A 485 24.02 4.36 26.29
C HIS A 485 23.08 3.27 26.86
N ARG A 486 22.40 3.52 27.98
CA ARG A 486 21.44 2.59 28.62
C ARG A 486 20.12 2.44 27.87
N ASP A 487 19.79 3.41 27.02
CA ASP A 487 18.59 3.39 26.18
C ASP A 487 18.84 2.63 24.87
N LEU A 488 20.07 2.12 24.67
CA LEU A 488 20.52 1.38 23.50
C LEU A 488 20.81 -0.09 23.90
N PRO A 489 20.55 -1.07 23.00
CA PRO A 489 20.01 -0.87 21.67
C PRO A 489 18.48 -0.67 21.65
N ILE A 490 18.00 0.24 20.80
CA ILE A 490 16.59 0.24 20.38
C ILE A 490 16.48 -0.73 19.21
N ARG A 491 15.53 -1.66 19.25
CA ARG A 491 15.26 -2.61 18.16
C ARG A 491 13.75 -2.72 17.93
N LEU A 492 13.21 -1.99 16.95
CA LEU A 492 11.78 -1.98 16.67
C LEU A 492 11.47 -2.53 15.27
N ASN A 493 10.33 -3.20 15.15
CA ASN A 493 9.75 -3.68 13.90
C ASN A 493 8.29 -3.21 13.76
N GLN A 494 7.80 -3.00 12.55
CA GLN A 494 6.36 -2.84 12.30
C GLN A 494 5.91 -3.60 11.06
N TRP A 495 4.73 -4.22 11.14
CA TRP A 495 4.04 -4.85 10.01
C TRP A 495 2.99 -3.88 9.48
N CYS A 496 3.14 -3.38 8.25
CA CYS A 496 2.23 -2.37 7.72
C CYS A 496 2.16 -2.35 6.18
N ASN A 497 1.29 -1.48 5.65
CA ASN A 497 1.27 -1.10 4.25
C ASN A 497 2.18 0.11 3.97
N VAL A 498 2.69 0.17 2.75
CA VAL A 498 3.49 1.27 2.19
C VAL A 498 2.97 1.63 0.81
N VAL A 499 3.05 2.92 0.46
CA VAL A 499 2.65 3.42 -0.86
C VAL A 499 3.84 4.06 -1.57
N ARG A 500 4.19 3.52 -2.74
CA ARG A 500 5.15 4.09 -3.69
C ARG A 500 4.48 4.17 -5.05
N TRP A 501 4.20 5.38 -5.52
CA TRP A 501 3.42 5.63 -6.73
C TRP A 501 4.24 5.47 -8.02
N GLU A 502 4.94 4.35 -8.15
CA GLU A 502 5.90 4.11 -9.22
C GLU A 502 5.23 4.14 -10.62
N PHE A 503 5.98 4.65 -11.59
CA PHE A 503 5.56 4.85 -12.99
C PHE A 503 5.83 3.65 -13.90
N LYS A 504 6.68 2.70 -13.48
CA LYS A 504 6.95 1.48 -14.24
C LYS A 504 5.76 0.53 -14.19
N HIS A 505 5.67 -0.38 -15.16
CA HIS A 505 4.55 -1.32 -15.28
C HIS A 505 4.39 -2.17 -14.00
N PRO A 506 3.23 -2.12 -13.32
CA PRO A 506 3.01 -2.90 -12.10
C PRO A 506 2.75 -4.37 -12.42
N GLN A 507 3.21 -5.25 -11.53
CA GLN A 507 2.99 -6.70 -11.61
C GLN A 507 2.57 -7.21 -10.22
N PRO A 508 1.45 -7.93 -10.09
CA PRO A 508 0.95 -8.42 -8.79
C PRO A 508 2.05 -9.11 -7.97
N PHE A 509 2.11 -8.78 -6.68
CA PHE A 509 3.18 -9.10 -5.73
C PHE A 509 4.58 -8.53 -6.06
N LEU A 510 5.08 -8.74 -7.28
CA LEU A 510 6.46 -8.43 -7.66
C LEU A 510 6.76 -6.91 -7.62
N ARG A 511 5.79 -6.10 -8.07
CA ARG A 511 5.84 -4.64 -8.12
C ARG A 511 4.43 -4.06 -8.06
N THR A 512 4.03 -3.58 -6.88
CA THR A 512 2.71 -2.98 -6.65
C THR A 512 2.89 -1.58 -6.07
N ARG A 513 1.89 -0.70 -6.25
CA ARG A 513 1.95 0.69 -5.72
C ARG A 513 1.68 0.74 -4.23
N GLU A 514 0.73 -0.07 -3.77
CA GLU A 514 0.57 -0.42 -2.37
C GLU A 514 1.08 -1.85 -2.16
N PHE A 515 1.92 -2.06 -1.16
CA PHE A 515 2.37 -3.38 -0.74
C PHE A 515 2.36 -3.51 0.78
N LEU A 516 2.23 -4.74 1.27
CA LEU A 516 2.46 -5.08 2.66
C LEU A 516 3.92 -5.46 2.85
N TRP A 517 4.49 -5.02 3.97
CA TRP A 517 5.83 -5.40 4.38
C TRP A 517 5.94 -5.50 5.90
N GLN A 518 7.11 -5.94 6.34
CA GLN A 518 7.67 -5.39 7.57
C GLN A 518 8.79 -4.41 7.24
N GLU A 519 9.00 -3.46 8.14
CA GLU A 519 10.23 -2.69 8.26
C GLU A 519 10.71 -2.72 9.72
N GLY A 520 11.98 -3.07 9.90
CA GLY A 520 12.68 -2.99 11.17
C GLY A 520 13.71 -1.87 11.17
N HIS A 521 13.81 -1.17 12.29
CA HIS A 521 14.75 -0.07 12.50
C HIS A 521 15.39 -0.20 13.89
N SER A 522 16.71 -0.31 13.90
CA SER A 522 17.49 -0.48 15.12
C SER A 522 18.51 0.64 15.29
N ALA A 523 18.85 0.95 16.54
CA ALA A 523 19.87 1.92 16.92
C ALA A 523 20.77 1.32 18.02
N PHE A 524 22.08 1.52 17.89
CA PHE A 524 23.15 0.87 18.65
C PHE A 524 24.17 1.88 19.14
N ALA A 525 24.89 1.53 20.20
CA ALA A 525 26.02 2.32 20.69
C ALA A 525 27.26 2.14 19.80
N THR A 526 27.50 0.92 19.30
CA THR A 526 28.71 0.56 18.54
C THR A 526 28.43 0.18 17.09
N PHE A 527 29.47 0.24 16.25
CA PHE A 527 29.40 -0.22 14.85
C PHE A 527 29.27 -1.75 14.78
N GLU A 528 29.97 -2.46 15.65
CA GLU A 528 30.07 -3.92 15.66
C GLU A 528 28.72 -4.60 15.92
N GLU A 529 27.97 -4.12 16.92
CA GLU A 529 26.62 -4.63 17.22
C GLU A 529 25.64 -4.41 16.06
N ALA A 530 25.74 -3.24 15.41
CA ALA A 530 24.92 -2.90 14.25
C ALA A 530 25.28 -3.76 13.03
N ALA A 531 26.58 -3.96 12.77
CA ALA A 531 27.07 -4.78 11.67
C ALA A 531 26.70 -6.26 11.85
N GLU A 532 26.67 -6.76 13.09
CA GLU A 532 26.20 -8.12 13.41
C GLU A 532 24.71 -8.28 13.10
N GLU A 533 23.85 -7.40 13.59
CA GLU A 533 22.40 -7.48 13.35
C GLU A 533 22.06 -7.47 11.85
N VAL A 534 22.78 -6.67 11.03
CA VAL A 534 22.56 -6.64 9.58
C VAL A 534 22.70 -8.02 8.95
N LEU A 535 23.69 -8.81 9.38
CA LEU A 535 23.92 -10.16 8.88
C LEU A 535 22.97 -11.19 9.50
N GLN A 536 22.62 -11.04 10.79
CA GLN A 536 21.61 -11.88 11.44
C GLN A 536 20.25 -11.78 10.71
N ILE A 537 19.78 -10.56 10.43
CA ILE A 537 18.52 -10.33 9.71
C ILE A 537 18.59 -10.79 8.25
N LEU A 538 19.73 -10.59 7.57
CA LEU A 538 19.92 -11.10 6.22
C LEU A 538 19.82 -12.64 6.16
N ASP A 539 20.33 -13.33 7.19
CA ASP A 539 20.20 -14.78 7.30
C ASP A 539 18.75 -15.20 7.58
N LEU A 540 18.02 -14.47 8.43
CA LEU A 540 16.57 -14.70 8.60
C LEU A 540 15.79 -14.54 7.29
N TYR A 541 16.17 -13.61 6.40
CA TYR A 541 15.57 -13.52 5.07
C TYR A 541 15.92 -14.69 4.17
N ALA A 542 17.17 -15.16 4.19
CA ALA A 542 17.54 -16.38 3.49
C ALA A 542 16.70 -17.57 4.00
N ARG A 543 16.55 -17.70 5.32
CA ARG A 543 15.71 -18.74 5.94
C ARG A 543 14.23 -18.62 5.56
N VAL A 544 13.65 -17.42 5.45
CA VAL A 544 12.28 -17.28 4.90
C VAL A 544 12.19 -17.84 3.48
N TYR A 545 13.13 -17.51 2.60
CA TYR A 545 13.12 -17.98 1.22
C TYR A 545 13.38 -19.50 1.12
N GLU A 546 14.37 -20.02 1.85
CA GLU A 546 14.83 -21.42 1.74
C GLU A 546 13.98 -22.38 2.61
N GLU A 547 13.78 -22.05 3.89
CA GLU A 547 13.06 -22.89 4.84
C GLU A 547 11.54 -22.84 4.65
N LEU A 548 10.93 -21.70 4.31
CA LEU A 548 9.47 -21.61 4.13
C LEU A 548 9.04 -21.71 2.67
N LEU A 549 9.72 -21.01 1.77
CA LEU A 549 9.31 -20.87 0.38
C LEU A 549 10.00 -21.85 -0.58
N ALA A 550 10.98 -22.63 -0.12
CA ALA A 550 11.76 -23.56 -0.94
C ALA A 550 12.47 -22.89 -2.14
N ILE A 551 12.94 -21.66 -1.98
CA ILE A 551 13.61 -20.86 -3.02
C ILE A 551 15.05 -20.57 -2.56
N PRO A 552 16.09 -20.95 -3.32
CA PRO A 552 17.48 -20.58 -3.01
C PRO A 552 17.74 -19.09 -3.27
N VAL A 553 18.60 -18.47 -2.47
CA VAL A 553 18.99 -17.07 -2.65
C VAL A 553 20.50 -16.85 -2.61
N VAL A 554 20.97 -15.82 -3.32
CA VAL A 554 22.37 -15.37 -3.25
C VAL A 554 22.46 -14.22 -2.25
N LYS A 555 23.14 -14.45 -1.11
CA LYS A 555 23.48 -13.41 -0.12
C LYS A 555 24.67 -12.58 -0.61
N GLY A 556 24.55 -11.25 -0.58
CA GLY A 556 25.63 -10.33 -0.97
C GLY A 556 25.41 -8.87 -0.60
N ARG A 557 26.37 -8.02 -0.95
CA ARG A 557 26.32 -6.55 -0.78
C ARG A 557 25.92 -5.87 -2.10
N LYS A 558 25.13 -4.79 -2.08
CA LYS A 558 24.89 -3.96 -3.28
C LYS A 558 26.14 -3.17 -3.67
N THR A 559 26.26 -2.80 -4.94
CA THR A 559 27.28 -1.82 -5.37
C THR A 559 26.97 -0.44 -4.81
N GLU A 560 27.92 0.49 -4.88
CA GLU A 560 27.72 1.87 -4.42
C GLU A 560 26.61 2.61 -5.18
N LYS A 561 26.18 2.10 -6.33
CA LYS A 561 25.07 2.64 -7.12
C LYS A 561 23.70 2.09 -6.74
N GLU A 562 23.62 0.78 -6.48
CA GLU A 562 22.34 0.10 -6.16
C GLU A 562 22.14 -0.09 -4.64
N LYS A 563 23.02 0.48 -3.79
CA LYS A 563 22.80 0.56 -2.34
C LYS A 563 21.76 1.64 -2.00
N PHE A 564 21.19 1.55 -0.80
CA PHE A 564 20.31 2.60 -0.29
C PHE A 564 21.09 3.91 -0.09
N ALA A 565 20.57 5.02 -0.61
CA ALA A 565 21.27 6.32 -0.65
C ALA A 565 21.60 6.90 0.74
N GLY A 566 20.81 6.58 1.76
CA GLY A 566 21.09 6.94 3.16
C GLY A 566 21.95 5.91 3.91
N GLY A 567 22.28 4.77 3.29
CA GLY A 567 23.07 3.70 3.89
C GLY A 567 24.57 3.87 3.71
N ASP A 568 25.35 3.44 4.71
CA ASP A 568 26.78 3.18 4.53
C ASP A 568 26.95 1.99 3.59
N TYR A 569 26.30 0.85 3.90
CA TYR A 569 26.21 -0.29 3.00
C TYR A 569 24.84 -0.98 3.04
N THR A 570 24.53 -1.72 1.97
CA THR A 570 23.29 -2.48 1.84
C THR A 570 23.62 -3.93 1.52
N THR A 571 23.04 -4.85 2.29
CA THR A 571 23.06 -6.28 2.01
C THR A 571 21.70 -6.73 1.48
N THR A 572 21.69 -7.81 0.70
CA THR A 572 20.54 -8.22 -0.10
C THR A 572 20.52 -9.74 -0.29
N VAL A 573 19.31 -10.31 -0.39
CA VAL A 573 19.08 -11.66 -0.90
C VAL A 573 18.54 -11.56 -2.33
N GLU A 574 19.29 -12.06 -3.30
CA GLU A 574 18.87 -12.07 -4.72
C GLU A 574 18.31 -13.45 -5.09
N ALA A 575 17.09 -13.48 -5.63
CA ALA A 575 16.46 -14.67 -6.19
C ALA A 575 16.47 -14.62 -7.73
N PHE A 576 16.29 -15.76 -8.38
CA PHE A 576 16.29 -15.88 -9.84
C PHE A 576 15.01 -16.54 -10.37
N ILE A 577 14.49 -16.04 -11.49
CA ILE A 577 13.33 -16.60 -12.19
C ILE A 577 13.78 -17.02 -13.58
N SER A 578 13.96 -18.32 -13.79
CA SER A 578 14.44 -18.91 -15.05
C SER A 578 13.54 -18.63 -16.23
N ALA A 579 12.22 -18.72 -16.05
CA ALA A 579 11.24 -18.49 -17.13
C ALA A 579 11.31 -17.08 -17.74
N SER A 580 11.82 -16.07 -17.02
CA SER A 580 12.04 -14.71 -17.54
C SER A 580 13.50 -14.38 -17.81
N GLY A 581 14.44 -15.25 -17.40
CA GLY A 581 15.87 -14.95 -17.37
C GLY A 581 16.23 -13.70 -16.55
N ARG A 582 15.44 -13.38 -15.51
CA ARG A 582 15.59 -12.17 -14.68
C ARG A 582 15.80 -12.53 -13.21
N ALA A 583 16.68 -11.78 -12.55
CA ALA A 583 16.82 -11.78 -11.11
C ALA A 583 15.87 -10.77 -10.44
N ILE A 584 15.60 -11.02 -9.17
CA ILE A 584 14.75 -10.16 -8.35
C ILE A 584 15.28 -10.11 -6.91
N GLN A 585 15.44 -8.89 -6.39
CA GLN A 585 15.77 -8.64 -5.00
C GLN A 585 14.62 -9.09 -4.09
N GLY A 586 14.89 -10.04 -3.20
CA GLY A 586 13.91 -10.63 -2.29
C GLY A 586 13.73 -9.87 -0.96
N GLY A 587 14.79 -9.27 -0.43
CA GLY A 587 14.77 -8.51 0.83
C GLY A 587 16.09 -7.78 1.07
N THR A 588 16.08 -6.77 1.93
CA THR A 588 17.26 -5.92 2.21
C THR A 588 17.53 -5.71 3.68
N SER A 589 18.82 -5.68 4.03
CA SER A 589 19.29 -5.29 5.36
C SER A 589 20.42 -4.27 5.22
N HIS A 590 20.18 -3.06 5.70
CA HIS A 590 21.00 -1.87 5.51
C HIS A 590 21.74 -1.53 6.79
N HIS A 591 23.05 -1.31 6.69
CA HIS A 591 23.76 -0.55 7.70
C HIS A 591 23.70 0.93 7.33
N LEU A 592 23.10 1.74 8.20
CA LEU A 592 22.91 3.17 7.97
C LEU A 592 24.07 4.01 8.52
N GLY A 593 25.04 3.37 9.18
CA GLY A 593 26.13 4.06 9.86
C GLY A 593 25.57 5.07 10.85
N GLN A 594 26.09 6.29 10.77
CA GLN A 594 25.60 7.44 11.55
C GLN A 594 24.91 8.51 10.66
N ASN A 595 24.50 8.17 9.44
CA ASN A 595 23.97 9.16 8.49
C ASN A 595 22.67 9.78 9.01
N PHE A 596 21.72 8.94 9.41
CA PHE A 596 20.45 9.36 9.95
C PHE A 596 20.57 9.90 11.37
N SER A 597 21.41 9.34 12.24
CA SER A 597 21.58 9.82 13.60
C SER A 597 22.18 11.23 13.64
N LYS A 598 23.06 11.57 12.70
CA LYS A 598 23.54 12.96 12.48
C LYS A 598 22.46 13.88 11.93
N MET A 599 21.58 13.40 11.04
CA MET A 599 20.48 14.19 10.47
C MET A 599 19.34 14.47 11.46
N PHE A 600 19.05 13.51 12.35
CA PHE A 600 17.93 13.56 13.31
C PHE A 600 18.37 13.84 14.77
N GLU A 601 19.67 14.06 15.00
CA GLU A 601 20.27 14.30 16.33
C GLU A 601 20.01 13.15 17.33
N ILE A 602 20.08 11.90 16.87
CA ILE A 602 20.02 10.70 17.73
C ILE A 602 21.37 10.52 18.43
N ILE A 603 21.49 11.15 19.59
CA ILE A 603 22.73 11.31 20.35
C ILE A 603 22.58 10.67 21.73
N PHE A 604 23.65 10.05 22.23
CA PHE A 604 23.72 9.49 23.58
C PHE A 604 25.00 9.89 24.32
N GLU A 605 24.95 9.80 25.66
CA GLU A 605 26.12 9.91 26.54
C GLU A 605 26.66 8.52 26.96
N ASP A 606 27.96 8.31 26.77
CA ASP A 606 28.71 7.12 27.23
C ASP A 606 29.64 7.48 28.42
N PRO A 607 29.51 6.84 29.60
CA PRO A 607 30.44 6.96 30.72
C PRO A 607 31.91 6.63 30.40
N LYS A 608 32.21 5.92 29.31
CA LYS A 608 33.58 5.68 28.82
C LYS A 608 34.21 6.90 28.17
N THR A 609 33.40 7.82 27.62
CA THR A 609 33.83 9.11 27.05
C THR A 609 33.05 10.27 27.70
N PRO A 610 33.27 10.57 29.00
CA PRO A 610 32.46 11.56 29.72
C PRO A 610 32.47 12.95 29.06
N GLY A 611 31.28 13.48 28.80
CA GLY A 611 31.10 14.79 28.17
C GLY A 611 31.20 14.80 26.64
N GLU A 612 31.56 13.68 26.01
CA GLU A 612 31.50 13.52 24.55
C GLU A 612 30.15 12.96 24.11
N LYS A 613 29.47 13.69 23.23
CA LYS A 613 28.18 13.30 22.65
C LYS A 613 28.41 12.39 21.44
N GLN A 614 27.95 11.14 21.53
CA GLN A 614 28.11 10.16 20.45
C GLN A 614 26.81 9.97 19.66
N PHE A 615 26.93 9.74 18.35
CA PHE A 615 25.79 9.46 17.47
C PHE A 615 25.56 7.95 17.38
N ALA A 616 24.31 7.51 17.54
CA ALA A 616 23.97 6.10 17.45
C ALA A 616 24.26 5.53 16.05
N TYR A 617 24.75 4.29 16.00
CA TYR A 617 24.82 3.51 14.76
C TYR A 617 23.45 2.92 14.46
N GLN A 618 22.98 2.97 13.22
CA GLN A 618 21.63 2.55 12.89
C GLN A 618 21.60 1.50 11.79
N ASN A 619 20.54 0.70 11.81
CA ASN A 619 20.16 -0.22 10.74
C ASN A 619 18.70 0.03 10.33
N SER A 620 18.38 -0.27 9.07
CA SER A 620 17.01 -0.56 8.65
C SER A 620 16.98 -1.79 7.77
N TRP A 621 15.86 -2.52 7.79
CA TRP A 621 15.72 -3.77 7.05
C TRP A 621 14.26 -4.03 6.69
N GLY A 622 14.00 -4.67 5.54
CA GLY A 622 12.63 -4.89 5.09
C GLY A 622 12.43 -6.10 4.17
N LEU A 623 11.22 -6.67 4.25
CA LEU A 623 10.75 -7.83 3.48
C LEU A 623 9.28 -7.62 3.12
N THR A 624 8.89 -7.88 1.86
CA THR A 624 7.55 -7.56 1.35
C THR A 624 6.80 -8.79 0.80
N THR A 625 5.52 -8.62 0.48
CA THR A 625 4.70 -9.62 -0.23
C THR A 625 5.21 -10.02 -1.62
N ARG A 626 6.27 -9.38 -2.14
CA ARG A 626 7.05 -9.83 -3.30
C ARG A 626 7.46 -11.30 -3.18
N THR A 627 7.81 -11.75 -1.97
CA THR A 627 8.03 -13.15 -1.58
C THR A 627 7.06 -14.13 -2.24
N ILE A 628 5.76 -13.83 -2.20
CA ILE A 628 4.67 -14.65 -2.74
C ILE A 628 4.71 -14.71 -4.28
N GLY A 629 5.02 -13.58 -4.92
CA GLY A 629 5.21 -13.50 -6.37
C GLY A 629 6.41 -14.31 -6.85
N VAL A 630 7.53 -14.22 -6.14
CA VAL A 630 8.74 -15.02 -6.46
C VAL A 630 8.44 -16.51 -6.30
N MET A 631 7.81 -16.93 -5.20
CA MET A 631 7.36 -18.32 -4.99
C MET A 631 6.47 -18.82 -6.14
N THR A 632 5.51 -18.01 -6.56
CA THR A 632 4.61 -18.34 -7.68
C THR A 632 5.38 -18.49 -9.00
N MET A 633 6.29 -17.56 -9.29
CA MET A 633 7.12 -17.58 -10.51
C MET A 633 8.12 -18.73 -10.55
N VAL A 634 8.73 -19.10 -9.41
CA VAL A 634 9.67 -20.22 -9.33
C VAL A 634 8.93 -21.56 -9.46
N HIS A 635 7.98 -21.85 -8.56
CA HIS A 635 7.41 -23.20 -8.42
C HIS A 635 6.23 -23.51 -9.33
N GLY A 636 5.47 -22.51 -9.76
CA GLY A 636 4.26 -22.71 -10.58
C GLY A 636 4.56 -23.38 -11.92
N ASP A 637 3.58 -24.12 -12.44
CA ASP A 637 3.66 -24.88 -13.70
C ASP A 637 2.42 -24.69 -14.58
N ASN A 638 2.29 -25.49 -15.65
CA ASN A 638 1.17 -25.43 -16.59
C ASN A 638 -0.14 -26.07 -16.07
N MET A 639 -0.13 -26.66 -14.87
CA MET A 639 -1.35 -27.03 -14.12
C MET A 639 -1.75 -25.92 -13.12
N GLY A 640 -0.79 -25.10 -12.70
CA GLY A 640 -1.00 -23.83 -12.01
C GLY A 640 -0.10 -23.61 -10.82
N LEU A 641 -0.68 -23.15 -9.71
CA LEU A 641 0.08 -22.88 -8.49
C LEU A 641 0.67 -24.18 -7.95
N VAL A 642 1.85 -24.09 -7.33
CA VAL A 642 2.50 -25.17 -6.58
C VAL A 642 2.98 -24.54 -5.27
N LEU A 643 2.39 -24.93 -4.14
CA LEU A 643 2.73 -24.34 -2.85
C LEU A 643 3.75 -25.22 -2.10
N PRO A 644 4.83 -24.64 -1.55
CA PRO A 644 5.65 -25.29 -0.55
C PRO A 644 4.78 -25.68 0.67
N PRO A 645 4.85 -26.94 1.15
CA PRO A 645 4.02 -27.44 2.24
C PRO A 645 4.03 -26.61 3.52
N ARG A 646 5.12 -25.90 3.81
CA ARG A 646 5.27 -25.09 5.03
C ARG A 646 4.38 -23.84 5.01
N VAL A 647 4.14 -23.22 3.85
CA VAL A 647 3.24 -22.05 3.69
C VAL A 647 1.86 -22.38 3.10
N ALA A 648 1.62 -23.60 2.62
CA ALA A 648 0.32 -24.01 2.09
C ALA A 648 -0.76 -24.05 3.19
N CYS A 649 -1.78 -23.18 3.15
CA CYS A 649 -2.86 -23.16 4.15
C CYS A 649 -3.78 -24.39 4.10
N VAL A 650 -3.75 -25.13 2.99
CA VAL A 650 -4.20 -26.52 2.90
C VAL A 650 -3.04 -27.34 2.34
N GLN A 651 -2.48 -28.22 3.16
CA GLN A 651 -1.42 -29.16 2.81
C GLN A 651 -1.97 -30.42 2.14
N VAL A 652 -3.08 -30.94 2.68
CA VAL A 652 -3.75 -32.16 2.20
C VAL A 652 -5.21 -31.86 1.87
N VAL A 653 -5.69 -32.30 0.70
CA VAL A 653 -7.12 -32.31 0.37
C VAL A 653 -7.66 -33.73 0.22
N VAL A 654 -8.65 -34.09 1.05
CA VAL A 654 -9.34 -35.38 1.01
C VAL A 654 -10.52 -35.30 0.05
N ILE A 655 -10.58 -36.21 -0.93
CA ILE A 655 -11.60 -36.20 -1.98
C ILE A 655 -12.21 -37.61 -2.14
N PRO A 656 -13.53 -37.77 -1.87
CA PRO A 656 -14.21 -39.03 -2.12
C PRO A 656 -14.35 -39.28 -3.63
N CYS A 657 -14.02 -40.49 -4.05
CA CYS A 657 -13.96 -40.94 -5.43
C CYS A 657 -14.86 -42.16 -5.64
N GLY A 658 -15.31 -42.42 -6.87
CA GLY A 658 -16.14 -43.59 -7.18
C GLY A 658 -17.59 -43.52 -6.68
N ILE A 659 -18.07 -42.37 -6.20
CA ILE A 659 -19.51 -42.13 -5.95
C ILE A 659 -20.23 -42.20 -7.31
N THR A 660 -21.17 -43.13 -7.42
CA THR A 660 -22.03 -43.32 -8.61
C THR A 660 -23.47 -43.52 -8.18
N ASN A 661 -24.42 -43.33 -9.08
CA ASN A 661 -25.85 -43.57 -8.82
C ASN A 661 -26.20 -45.04 -8.52
N ALA A 662 -25.23 -45.96 -8.64
CA ALA A 662 -25.36 -47.38 -8.31
C ALA A 662 -24.73 -47.74 -6.95
N LEU A 663 -24.11 -46.76 -6.26
CA LEU A 663 -23.64 -46.93 -4.88
C LEU A 663 -24.85 -46.84 -3.94
N SER A 664 -24.87 -47.65 -2.87
CA SER A 664 -25.89 -47.51 -1.83
C SER A 664 -25.67 -46.22 -1.02
N GLU A 665 -26.73 -45.67 -0.42
CA GLU A 665 -26.58 -44.52 0.51
C GLU A 665 -25.73 -44.92 1.73
N GLU A 666 -25.82 -46.17 2.20
CA GLU A 666 -24.99 -46.70 3.28
C GLU A 666 -23.48 -46.71 2.93
N ASP A 667 -23.13 -47.20 1.72
CA ASP A 667 -21.73 -47.16 1.22
C ASP A 667 -21.25 -45.72 1.00
N ARG A 668 -22.15 -44.81 0.56
CA ARG A 668 -21.85 -43.38 0.40
C ARG A 668 -21.55 -42.74 1.75
N ASP A 669 -22.39 -42.96 2.75
CA ASP A 669 -22.20 -42.42 4.09
C ASP A 669 -20.97 -43.00 4.78
N ALA A 670 -20.68 -44.30 4.60
CA ALA A 670 -19.44 -44.92 5.04
C ALA A 670 -18.20 -44.26 4.41
N LEU A 671 -18.23 -43.95 3.10
CA LEU A 671 -17.15 -43.24 2.40
C LEU A 671 -16.97 -41.80 2.90
N LEU A 672 -18.06 -41.08 3.17
CA LEU A 672 -18.02 -39.72 3.72
C LEU A 672 -17.51 -39.72 5.16
N ALA A 673 -17.94 -40.67 5.98
CA ALA A 673 -17.43 -40.89 7.34
C ALA A 673 -15.93 -41.20 7.33
N LYS A 674 -15.46 -42.02 6.38
CA LYS A 674 -14.03 -42.32 6.20
C LYS A 674 -13.20 -41.10 5.81
N CYS A 675 -13.69 -40.27 4.90
CA CYS A 675 -13.08 -38.97 4.60
C CYS A 675 -13.01 -38.06 5.84
N GLY A 676 -14.06 -38.10 6.68
CA GLY A 676 -14.12 -37.39 7.95
C GLY A 676 -13.12 -37.90 9.00
N ASP A 677 -12.86 -39.21 9.04
CA ASP A 677 -11.87 -39.84 9.91
C ASP A 677 -10.44 -39.45 9.51
N TYR A 678 -10.07 -39.62 8.23
CA TYR A 678 -8.77 -39.13 7.73
C TYR A 678 -8.55 -37.65 8.04
N ARG A 679 -9.59 -36.81 7.89
CA ARG A 679 -9.49 -35.39 8.26
C ARG A 679 -9.21 -35.20 9.76
N ARG A 680 -9.89 -35.92 10.66
CA ARG A 680 -9.65 -35.83 12.12
C ARG A 680 -8.24 -36.28 12.49
N ARG A 681 -7.82 -37.43 11.96
CA ARG A 681 -6.49 -38.02 12.17
C ARG A 681 -5.36 -37.07 11.78
N LEU A 682 -5.43 -36.52 10.56
CA LEU A 682 -4.42 -35.60 10.04
C LEU A 682 -4.40 -34.25 10.78
N LEU A 683 -5.55 -33.73 11.22
CA LEU A 683 -5.58 -32.56 12.12
C LEU A 683 -4.89 -32.86 13.47
N GLY A 684 -5.08 -34.07 14.03
CA GLY A 684 -4.38 -34.52 15.24
C GLY A 684 -2.86 -34.62 15.07
N ALA A 685 -2.38 -34.85 13.86
CA ALA A 685 -0.97 -34.81 13.48
C ALA A 685 -0.45 -33.41 13.08
N ASN A 686 -1.22 -32.34 13.37
CA ASN A 686 -0.93 -30.95 12.98
C ASN A 686 -0.82 -30.68 11.47
N ILE A 687 -1.39 -31.56 10.62
CA ILE A 687 -1.44 -31.37 9.17
C ILE A 687 -2.68 -30.55 8.80
N ARG A 688 -2.47 -29.47 8.03
CA ARG A 688 -3.54 -28.58 7.57
C ARG A 688 -4.35 -29.24 6.46
N VAL A 689 -5.42 -29.94 6.84
CA VAL A 689 -6.23 -30.76 5.92
C VAL A 689 -7.63 -30.17 5.67
N ARG A 690 -8.12 -30.31 4.43
CA ARG A 690 -9.52 -30.01 4.05
C ARG A 690 -10.16 -31.24 3.39
N ALA A 691 -11.44 -31.48 3.64
CA ALA A 691 -12.20 -32.52 2.93
C ALA A 691 -13.20 -31.86 1.97
N ASP A 692 -13.10 -32.15 0.67
CA ASP A 692 -14.00 -31.61 -0.34
C ASP A 692 -15.17 -32.57 -0.59
N LEU A 693 -16.16 -32.49 0.30
CA LEU A 693 -17.34 -33.35 0.29
C LEU A 693 -18.49 -32.80 -0.58
N ARG A 694 -18.27 -31.73 -1.37
CA ARG A 694 -19.28 -31.15 -2.27
C ARG A 694 -19.76 -32.19 -3.29
N ASP A 695 -21.04 -32.44 -3.41
CA ASP A 695 -21.60 -33.44 -4.33
C ASP A 695 -22.04 -32.86 -5.69
N ASN A 696 -22.17 -31.54 -5.79
CA ASN A 696 -22.46 -30.82 -7.03
C ASN A 696 -21.29 -30.77 -8.04
N TYR A 697 -20.13 -31.36 -7.72
CA TYR A 697 -18.95 -31.42 -8.60
C TYR A 697 -18.38 -32.85 -8.68
N SER A 698 -17.99 -33.27 -9.88
CA SER A 698 -17.33 -34.56 -10.09
C SER A 698 -15.91 -34.59 -9.48
N PRO A 699 -15.38 -35.78 -9.12
CA PRO A 699 -14.02 -35.89 -8.60
C PRO A 699 -12.97 -35.25 -9.51
N GLY A 700 -13.05 -35.47 -10.83
CA GLY A 700 -12.13 -34.86 -11.80
C GLY A 700 -12.19 -33.32 -11.85
N TRP A 701 -13.35 -32.70 -11.60
CA TRP A 701 -13.42 -31.23 -11.44
C TRP A 701 -12.70 -30.78 -10.18
N LYS A 702 -12.89 -31.49 -9.06
CA LYS A 702 -12.21 -31.18 -7.79
C LYS A 702 -10.70 -31.37 -7.90
N PHE A 703 -10.23 -32.39 -8.62
CA PHE A 703 -8.81 -32.65 -8.85
C PHE A 703 -8.15 -31.42 -9.48
N ASN A 704 -8.70 -30.95 -10.61
CA ASN A 704 -8.21 -29.76 -11.30
C ASN A 704 -8.30 -28.50 -10.41
N HIS A 705 -9.42 -28.29 -9.70
CA HIS A 705 -9.59 -27.14 -8.80
C HIS A 705 -8.52 -27.07 -7.70
N TRP A 706 -8.15 -28.19 -7.08
CA TRP A 706 -7.13 -28.20 -6.03
C TRP A 706 -5.68 -28.28 -6.56
N GLU A 707 -5.46 -28.85 -7.75
CA GLU A 707 -4.18 -28.78 -8.48
C GLU A 707 -3.85 -27.33 -8.87
N LEU A 708 -4.81 -26.62 -9.46
CA LEU A 708 -4.73 -25.22 -9.85
C LEU A 708 -4.45 -24.29 -8.65
N LYS A 709 -5.03 -24.61 -7.49
CA LYS A 709 -4.78 -23.93 -6.21
C LYS A 709 -3.51 -24.39 -5.49
N GLY A 710 -2.77 -25.36 -6.05
CA GLY A 710 -1.45 -25.77 -5.57
C GLY A 710 -1.42 -26.50 -4.23
N VAL A 711 -2.50 -27.20 -3.85
CA VAL A 711 -2.49 -28.04 -2.63
C VAL A 711 -1.43 -29.14 -2.78
N PRO A 712 -0.44 -29.27 -1.87
CA PRO A 712 0.69 -30.19 -2.01
C PRO A 712 0.33 -31.66 -2.23
N VAL A 713 -0.68 -32.17 -1.51
CA VAL A 713 -1.12 -33.57 -1.59
C VAL A 713 -2.63 -33.66 -1.75
N ARG A 714 -3.09 -34.41 -2.76
CA ARG A 714 -4.48 -34.87 -2.84
C ARG A 714 -4.58 -36.29 -2.31
N LEU A 715 -5.51 -36.53 -1.40
CA LEU A 715 -5.84 -37.83 -0.83
C LEU A 715 -7.15 -38.33 -1.48
N GLU A 716 -7.04 -39.25 -2.44
CA GLU A 716 -8.18 -39.88 -3.13
C GLU A 716 -8.65 -41.09 -2.30
N VAL A 717 -9.92 -41.12 -1.91
CA VAL A 717 -10.55 -42.24 -1.16
C VAL A 717 -11.66 -42.85 -2.00
N GLY A 718 -11.57 -44.13 -2.36
CA GLY A 718 -12.61 -44.84 -3.09
C GLY A 718 -13.14 -46.07 -2.35
N PRO A 719 -14.34 -46.59 -2.68
CA PRO A 719 -14.90 -47.81 -2.09
C PRO A 719 -14.02 -49.06 -2.26
N ARG A 720 -13.15 -49.10 -3.29
CA ARG A 720 -12.18 -50.19 -3.47
C ARG A 720 -11.02 -50.06 -2.48
N ASP A 721 -10.51 -48.84 -2.29
CA ASP A 721 -9.38 -48.56 -1.42
C ASP A 721 -9.75 -48.75 0.05
N MET A 722 -10.99 -48.38 0.42
CA MET A 722 -11.57 -48.72 1.73
C MET A 722 -11.62 -50.23 2.00
N LYS A 723 -12.00 -51.04 1.02
CA LYS A 723 -12.00 -52.52 1.13
C LYS A 723 -10.59 -53.12 1.21
N SER A 724 -9.58 -52.36 0.80
CA SER A 724 -8.17 -52.73 0.84
C SER A 724 -7.39 -52.02 1.96
N CYS A 725 -8.08 -51.34 2.88
CA CYS A 725 -7.50 -50.57 3.99
C CYS A 725 -6.34 -49.63 3.54
N GLN A 726 -6.56 -48.91 2.44
CA GLN A 726 -5.58 -48.00 1.83
C GLN A 726 -6.24 -46.74 1.26
N PHE A 727 -5.42 -45.81 0.80
CA PHE A 727 -5.84 -44.64 0.03
C PHE A 727 -4.75 -44.27 -1.00
N VAL A 728 -5.07 -43.37 -1.94
CA VAL A 728 -4.09 -42.86 -2.91
C VAL A 728 -3.68 -41.44 -2.51
N ALA A 729 -2.39 -41.23 -2.25
CA ALA A 729 -1.80 -39.91 -2.13
C ALA A 729 -1.23 -39.49 -3.49
N VAL A 730 -1.66 -38.33 -4.01
CA VAL A 730 -1.15 -37.76 -5.26
C VAL A 730 -0.39 -36.48 -4.96
N ARG A 731 0.88 -36.46 -5.37
CA ARG A 731 1.79 -35.31 -5.21
C ARG A 731 1.49 -34.21 -6.23
N ARG A 732 1.53 -32.96 -5.80
CA ARG A 732 1.34 -31.80 -6.69
C ARG A 732 2.59 -31.43 -7.50
N ASP A 733 3.78 -31.60 -6.94
CA ASP A 733 5.06 -31.20 -7.55
C ASP A 733 5.52 -32.14 -8.68
N THR A 734 5.17 -33.43 -8.59
CA THR A 734 5.54 -34.46 -9.59
C THR A 734 4.36 -35.11 -10.31
N GLY A 735 3.14 -35.02 -9.77
CA GLY A 735 1.98 -35.79 -10.25
C GLY A 735 2.00 -37.29 -9.89
N GLU A 736 3.01 -37.74 -9.14
CA GLU A 736 3.16 -39.13 -8.71
C GLU A 736 1.99 -39.59 -7.83
N LYS A 737 1.56 -40.85 -8.03
CA LYS A 737 0.51 -41.49 -7.24
C LYS A 737 1.10 -42.60 -6.37
N LEU A 738 0.89 -42.49 -5.06
CA LEU A 738 1.37 -43.40 -4.05
C LEU A 738 0.17 -44.11 -3.39
N MET A 739 0.18 -45.45 -3.38
CA MET A 739 -0.74 -46.23 -2.56
C MET A 739 -0.21 -46.25 -1.13
N VAL A 740 -1.01 -45.80 -0.17
CA VAL A 740 -0.61 -45.69 1.24
C VAL A 740 -1.55 -46.51 2.10
N ALA A 741 -1.00 -47.40 2.94
CA ALA A 741 -1.76 -48.17 3.90
C ALA A 741 -2.41 -47.23 4.94
N GLU A 742 -3.65 -47.53 5.32
CA GLU A 742 -4.43 -46.65 6.20
C GLU A 742 -3.76 -46.40 7.55
N ASP A 743 -3.13 -47.41 8.15
CA ASP A 743 -2.50 -47.32 9.47
C ASP A 743 -1.22 -46.45 9.47
N GLU A 744 -0.63 -46.19 8.30
CA GLU A 744 0.58 -45.38 8.15
C GLU A 744 0.29 -43.93 7.72
N ALA A 745 -0.99 -43.53 7.63
CA ALA A 745 -1.42 -42.29 6.98
C ALA A 745 -0.69 -41.03 7.50
N GLU A 746 -0.65 -40.83 8.80
CA GLU A 746 -0.06 -39.66 9.46
C GLU A 746 1.45 -39.58 9.18
N ALA A 747 2.17 -40.67 9.44
CA ALA A 747 3.62 -40.74 9.28
C ALA A 747 4.06 -40.60 7.82
N LYS A 748 3.36 -41.27 6.90
CA LYS A 748 3.67 -41.20 5.45
C LYS A 748 3.33 -39.83 4.87
N LEU A 749 2.21 -39.22 5.25
CA LEU A 749 1.85 -37.90 4.73
C LEU A 749 2.75 -36.80 5.31
N GLN A 750 3.18 -36.90 6.58
CA GLN A 750 4.16 -35.97 7.13
C GLN A 750 5.52 -36.08 6.42
N ALA A 751 6.03 -37.30 6.20
CA ALA A 751 7.27 -37.52 5.44
C ALA A 751 7.15 -37.06 3.98
N LEU A 752 5.99 -37.26 3.34
CA LEU A 752 5.72 -36.82 1.97
C LEU A 752 5.72 -35.29 1.84
N LEU A 753 5.17 -34.57 2.82
CA LEU A 753 5.19 -33.10 2.82
C LEU A 753 6.63 -32.56 2.96
N GLU A 754 7.47 -33.17 3.78
CA GLU A 754 8.89 -32.78 3.86
C GLU A 754 9.67 -33.13 2.59
N ASP A 755 9.43 -34.28 1.95
CA ASP A 755 10.04 -34.61 0.65
C ASP A 755 9.59 -33.67 -0.47
N ILE A 756 8.31 -33.27 -0.53
CA ILE A 756 7.84 -32.25 -1.48
C ILE A 756 8.60 -30.94 -1.28
N HIS A 757 8.78 -30.47 -0.03
CA HIS A 757 9.54 -29.25 0.26
C HIS A 757 11.00 -29.37 -0.19
N ALA A 758 11.66 -30.48 0.17
CA ALA A 758 13.04 -30.74 -0.23
C ALA A 758 13.21 -30.87 -1.75
N ASN A 759 12.23 -31.46 -2.44
CA ASN A 759 12.25 -31.61 -3.89
C ASN A 759 12.10 -30.28 -4.63
N LEU A 760 11.17 -29.42 -4.18
CA LEU A 760 11.01 -28.06 -4.70
C LEU A 760 12.30 -27.24 -4.51
N PHE A 761 12.89 -27.29 -3.31
CA PHE A 761 14.13 -26.57 -3.02
C PHE A 761 15.32 -27.06 -3.86
N ARG A 762 15.49 -28.38 -3.98
CA ARG A 762 16.54 -29.01 -4.80
C ARG A 762 16.40 -28.61 -6.27
N LYS A 763 15.20 -28.71 -6.84
CA LYS A 763 14.92 -28.33 -8.23
C LYS A 763 15.23 -26.86 -8.49
N ALA A 764 14.79 -25.95 -7.61
CA ALA A 764 15.09 -24.53 -7.73
C ALA A 764 16.60 -24.22 -7.54
N SER A 765 17.30 -24.97 -6.68
CA SER A 765 18.75 -24.86 -6.46
C SER A 765 19.56 -25.31 -7.67
N GLU A 766 19.16 -26.41 -8.32
CA GLU A 766 19.77 -26.86 -9.56
C GLU A 766 19.53 -25.88 -10.71
N ASP A 767 18.34 -25.27 -10.77
CA ASP A 767 17.98 -24.24 -11.76
C ASP A 767 18.83 -22.97 -11.58
N LEU A 768 18.92 -22.44 -10.35
CA LEU A 768 19.81 -21.32 -10.01
C LEU A 768 21.27 -21.62 -10.37
N ARG A 769 21.78 -22.80 -9.99
CA ARG A 769 23.17 -23.21 -10.27
C ARG A 769 23.46 -23.35 -11.77
N THR A 770 22.46 -23.70 -12.58
CA THR A 770 22.59 -23.85 -14.04
C THR A 770 22.57 -22.50 -14.77
N HIS A 771 21.87 -21.52 -14.19
CA HIS A 771 21.73 -20.17 -14.74
C HIS A 771 22.68 -19.13 -14.14
N MET A 772 23.36 -19.42 -13.02
CA MET A 772 24.43 -18.59 -12.47
C MET A 772 25.81 -19.05 -12.97
N VAL A 773 26.44 -18.24 -13.80
CA VAL A 773 27.72 -18.55 -14.47
C VAL A 773 28.78 -17.47 -14.22
N VAL A 774 30.01 -17.70 -14.65
CA VAL A 774 31.14 -16.75 -14.57
C VAL A 774 31.53 -16.33 -15.98
N ALA A 775 31.91 -15.07 -16.17
CA ALA A 775 32.51 -14.58 -17.42
C ALA A 775 33.57 -13.49 -17.14
N ASP A 776 34.72 -13.60 -17.80
CA ASP A 776 35.84 -12.66 -17.65
C ASP A 776 36.01 -11.69 -18.84
N SER A 777 35.20 -11.86 -19.90
CA SER A 777 35.16 -11.02 -21.10
C SER A 777 33.78 -10.38 -21.27
N MET A 778 33.72 -9.22 -21.95
CA MET A 778 32.46 -8.53 -22.22
C MET A 778 31.60 -9.31 -23.24
N GLU A 779 32.26 -9.99 -24.16
CA GLU A 779 31.66 -10.82 -25.20
C GLU A 779 30.98 -12.06 -24.61
N ASP A 780 31.65 -12.78 -23.70
CA ASP A 780 31.06 -13.94 -23.01
C ASP A 780 29.96 -13.50 -22.04
N PHE A 781 30.16 -12.38 -21.34
CA PHE A 781 29.12 -11.82 -20.47
C PHE A 781 27.83 -11.50 -21.25
N GLN A 782 27.93 -10.79 -22.37
CA GLN A 782 26.79 -10.49 -23.22
C GLN A 782 26.12 -11.77 -23.74
N LYS A 783 26.90 -12.73 -24.23
CA LYS A 783 26.40 -14.03 -24.73
C LYS A 783 25.66 -14.82 -23.65
N MET A 784 26.17 -14.86 -22.42
CA MET A 784 25.52 -15.58 -21.31
C MET A 784 24.24 -14.86 -20.86
N LEU A 785 24.29 -13.53 -20.67
CA LEU A 785 23.13 -12.70 -20.36
C LEU A 785 22.01 -12.89 -21.39
N ASP A 786 22.37 -13.02 -22.66
CA ASP A 786 21.44 -13.21 -23.77
C ASP A 786 20.83 -14.61 -23.86
N SER A 787 21.43 -15.59 -23.19
CA SER A 787 20.83 -16.92 -22.92
C SER A 787 19.93 -16.95 -21.68
N GLY A 788 19.59 -15.79 -21.10
CA GLY A 788 18.73 -15.69 -19.92
C GLY A 788 19.44 -15.98 -18.59
N LYS A 789 20.76 -15.89 -18.55
CA LYS A 789 21.58 -16.20 -17.37
C LYS A 789 21.94 -14.97 -16.54
N ILE A 790 22.29 -15.21 -15.28
CA ILE A 790 22.94 -14.25 -14.39
C ILE A 790 24.43 -14.60 -14.28
N VAL A 791 25.29 -13.57 -14.27
CA VAL A 791 26.71 -13.75 -14.55
C VAL A 791 27.55 -13.03 -13.51
N GLN A 792 28.45 -13.75 -12.85
CA GLN A 792 29.49 -13.16 -12.01
C GLN A 792 30.65 -12.70 -12.89
N ILE A 793 30.98 -11.41 -12.84
CA ILE A 793 32.03 -10.79 -13.64
C ILE A 793 33.07 -10.07 -12.75
N PRO A 794 34.36 -9.99 -13.15
CA PRO A 794 35.34 -9.16 -12.47
C PRO A 794 34.97 -7.68 -12.57
N PHE A 795 34.71 -7.03 -11.44
CA PHE A 795 34.19 -5.66 -11.40
C PHE A 795 34.99 -4.73 -10.47
N CYS A 796 35.12 -3.46 -10.85
CA CYS A 796 35.85 -2.44 -10.09
C CYS A 796 34.99 -1.69 -9.04
N GLY A 797 33.66 -1.85 -9.07
CA GLY A 797 32.75 -1.16 -8.15
C GLY A 797 32.43 0.30 -8.50
N GLU A 798 32.93 0.82 -9.62
CA GLU A 798 32.76 2.23 -10.00
C GLU A 798 31.41 2.49 -10.69
N ILE A 799 30.71 3.56 -10.29
CA ILE A 799 29.37 3.93 -10.79
C ILE A 799 29.35 4.11 -12.31
N GLU A 800 30.32 4.83 -12.87
CA GLU A 800 30.45 5.04 -14.32
C GLU A 800 30.62 3.73 -15.10
N CYS A 801 31.29 2.75 -14.50
CA CYS A 801 31.48 1.44 -15.12
C CYS A 801 30.18 0.62 -15.10
N GLU A 802 29.34 0.78 -14.07
CA GLU A 802 28.01 0.17 -14.01
C GLU A 802 27.04 0.82 -15.00
N ASP A 803 27.08 2.15 -15.17
CA ASP A 803 26.35 2.84 -16.26
C ASP A 803 26.76 2.38 -17.64
N TRP A 804 28.07 2.24 -17.88
CA TRP A 804 28.59 1.74 -19.14
C TRP A 804 28.11 0.31 -19.42
N ILE A 805 28.22 -0.61 -18.45
CA ILE A 805 27.69 -1.98 -18.58
C ILE A 805 26.19 -1.96 -18.92
N LYS A 806 25.39 -1.21 -18.17
CA LYS A 806 23.93 -1.11 -18.37
C LYS A 806 23.57 -0.55 -19.74
N LYS A 807 24.35 0.41 -20.26
CA LYS A 807 24.14 1.00 -21.59
C LYS A 807 24.57 0.04 -22.71
N THR A 808 25.71 -0.62 -22.58
CA THR A 808 26.26 -1.53 -23.61
C THR A 808 25.49 -2.85 -23.71
N THR A 809 24.88 -3.31 -22.61
CA THR A 809 24.10 -4.56 -22.58
C THR A 809 22.58 -4.39 -22.83
N ALA A 810 22.13 -3.16 -23.10
CA ALA A 810 20.74 -2.89 -23.45
C ALA A 810 20.38 -3.47 -24.83
N ARG A 811 19.11 -3.87 -25.01
CA ARG A 811 18.57 -4.41 -26.27
C ARG A 811 17.33 -3.63 -26.67
N ASP A 812 17.23 -3.22 -27.94
CA ASP A 812 16.04 -2.54 -28.48
C ASP A 812 14.83 -3.48 -28.72
N GLN A 813 14.85 -4.71 -28.21
CA GLN A 813 13.78 -5.69 -28.37
C GLN A 813 13.10 -5.98 -27.02
N ASP A 814 11.84 -5.55 -26.92
CA ASP A 814 10.94 -5.94 -25.83
C ASP A 814 10.56 -7.42 -26.00
N LEU A 815 11.16 -8.28 -25.18
CA LEU A 815 10.85 -9.72 -25.13
C LEU A 815 9.45 -10.02 -24.55
N GLU A 816 8.85 -9.04 -23.87
CA GLU A 816 7.54 -9.14 -23.20
C GLU A 816 6.83 -7.77 -23.32
N PRO A 817 5.58 -7.69 -23.81
CA PRO A 817 4.85 -6.43 -23.94
C PRO A 817 4.73 -5.69 -22.60
N GLY A 818 5.38 -4.53 -22.48
CA GLY A 818 5.37 -3.70 -21.27
C GLY A 818 6.44 -4.02 -20.23
N ALA A 819 7.29 -5.04 -20.44
CA ALA A 819 8.51 -5.19 -19.65
C ALA A 819 9.57 -4.21 -20.17
N PRO A 820 10.20 -3.38 -19.32
CA PRO A 820 11.12 -2.37 -19.82
C PRO A 820 12.36 -3.03 -20.46
N SER A 821 12.70 -2.58 -21.67
CA SER A 821 14.03 -2.74 -22.25
C SER A 821 15.07 -2.19 -21.26
N MET A 822 15.82 -3.10 -20.65
CA MET A 822 16.83 -2.81 -19.65
C MET A 822 18.05 -3.68 -19.93
N GLY A 823 19.21 -3.04 -20.07
CA GLY A 823 20.50 -3.74 -19.97
C GLY A 823 20.70 -4.32 -18.57
N ALA A 824 21.74 -5.14 -18.43
CA ALA A 824 22.10 -5.72 -17.15
C ALA A 824 22.44 -4.62 -16.13
N LYS A 825 22.06 -4.88 -14.87
CA LYS A 825 22.49 -4.10 -13.71
C LYS A 825 23.22 -5.02 -12.73
N SER A 826 23.93 -4.44 -11.77
CA SER A 826 24.46 -5.26 -10.67
C SER A 826 23.30 -5.77 -9.80
N LEU A 827 23.45 -6.99 -9.32
CA LEU A 827 22.48 -7.67 -8.44
C LEU A 827 23.05 -7.70 -7.03
N CYS A 828 24.23 -8.29 -6.86
CA CYS A 828 25.03 -8.16 -5.64
C CYS A 828 26.51 -8.51 -5.89
N ILE A 829 27.36 -8.13 -4.95
CA ILE A 829 28.70 -8.67 -4.72
C ILE A 829 28.48 -9.87 -3.78
N PRO A 830 28.54 -11.12 -4.24
CA PRO A 830 28.20 -12.28 -3.42
C PRO A 830 29.20 -12.47 -2.28
N PHE A 831 28.72 -12.85 -1.10
CA PHE A 831 29.61 -13.22 0.02
C PHE A 831 30.36 -14.53 -0.22
N GLN A 832 29.80 -15.40 -1.09
CA GLN A 832 30.42 -16.62 -1.58
C GLN A 832 30.43 -16.56 -3.12
N PRO A 833 31.42 -15.91 -3.75
CA PRO A 833 31.54 -15.88 -5.20
C PRO A 833 31.93 -17.25 -5.75
N LEU A 834 31.56 -17.54 -6.99
CA LEU A 834 31.89 -18.82 -7.66
C LEU A 834 33.39 -18.99 -7.92
N CYS A 835 34.13 -17.89 -8.05
CA CYS A 835 35.57 -17.88 -8.24
C CYS A 835 36.23 -16.85 -7.33
N GLN A 836 37.47 -17.12 -6.92
CA GLN A 836 38.32 -16.12 -6.29
C GLN A 836 38.94 -15.22 -7.36
N LEU A 837 39.01 -13.92 -7.07
CA LEU A 837 39.59 -12.95 -7.99
C LEU A 837 41.12 -13.08 -8.01
N GLN A 838 41.69 -13.24 -9.19
CA GLN A 838 43.14 -13.38 -9.34
C GLN A 838 43.87 -12.05 -9.06
N PRO A 839 45.06 -12.07 -8.42
CA PRO A 839 45.87 -10.87 -8.22
C PRO A 839 46.18 -10.16 -9.55
N GLY A 840 45.84 -8.88 -9.65
CA GLY A 840 46.03 -8.09 -10.88
C GLY A 840 44.97 -8.31 -11.97
N ALA A 841 43.89 -9.06 -11.69
CA ALA A 841 42.75 -9.17 -12.60
C ALA A 841 42.17 -7.79 -12.93
N ARG A 842 41.88 -7.56 -14.22
CA ARG A 842 41.24 -6.33 -14.68
C ARG A 842 39.72 -6.44 -14.54
N CYS A 843 39.06 -5.30 -14.32
CA CYS A 843 37.62 -5.20 -14.51
C CYS A 843 37.25 -5.49 -15.96
N ILE A 844 36.04 -5.99 -16.21
CA ILE A 844 35.49 -6.27 -17.55
C ILE A 844 35.60 -5.08 -18.53
N CYS A 845 35.69 -3.84 -18.03
CA CYS A 845 35.88 -2.63 -18.85
C CYS A 845 37.35 -2.38 -19.27
N GLY A 846 38.30 -3.20 -18.84
CA GLY A 846 39.73 -3.14 -19.17
C GLY A 846 40.53 -1.97 -18.56
N LYS A 847 39.86 -0.91 -18.08
CA LYS A 847 40.47 0.34 -17.58
C LYS A 847 41.07 0.21 -16.17
N ASN A 848 40.27 -0.29 -15.22
CA ASN A 848 40.61 -0.34 -13.80
C ASN A 848 40.87 -1.79 -13.36
N PRO A 849 41.67 -2.03 -12.30
CA PRO A 849 41.71 -3.35 -11.66
C PRO A 849 40.32 -3.72 -11.12
N ALA A 850 40.01 -5.01 -11.15
CA ALA A 850 38.83 -5.54 -10.45
C ALA A 850 39.09 -5.53 -8.93
N LYS A 851 38.04 -5.29 -8.14
CA LYS A 851 38.08 -5.37 -6.67
C LYS A 851 37.43 -6.66 -6.17
N PHE A 852 36.43 -7.17 -6.89
CA PHE A 852 35.64 -8.34 -6.53
C PHE A 852 34.92 -8.92 -7.76
N TYR A 853 34.41 -10.15 -7.65
CA TYR A 853 33.37 -10.62 -8.56
C TYR A 853 32.02 -10.01 -8.18
N THR A 854 31.25 -9.54 -9.16
CA THR A 854 29.89 -9.02 -8.95
C THR A 854 28.93 -9.78 -9.86
N LEU A 855 27.81 -10.23 -9.28
CA LEU A 855 26.71 -10.85 -10.00
C LEU A 855 25.91 -9.76 -10.72
N PHE A 856 25.83 -9.86 -12.05
CA PHE A 856 25.05 -9.00 -12.93
C PHE A 856 23.94 -9.81 -13.62
N GLY A 857 22.87 -9.13 -14.03
CA GLY A 857 21.79 -9.76 -14.79
C GLY A 857 20.70 -8.78 -15.21
N ARG A 858 19.73 -9.27 -16.00
CA ARG A 858 18.46 -8.57 -16.19
C ARG A 858 17.64 -8.67 -14.91
N SER A 859 16.82 -7.67 -14.64
CA SER A 859 16.05 -7.57 -13.39
C SER A 859 14.60 -7.15 -13.63
N TYR A 860 13.76 -7.33 -12.61
CA TYR A 860 12.43 -6.76 -12.50
C TYR A 860 12.49 -5.29 -12.02
#